data_AF-A0A959IL14-F1
#
_entry.id   AF-A0A959IL14-F1
#
_cell.length_a   1.000
_cell.length_b   1.000
_cell.length_c   1.000
_cell.angle_alpha   90.00
_cell.angle_beta   90.00
_cell.angle_gamma   90.00
#
_symmetry.space_group_name_H-M   'P 1'
#
loop_
_entity.id
_entity.type
_entity.pdbx_description
1 polymer ?
#
loop_
_entity_poly.entity_id
_entity_poly.type
_entity_poly.pdbx_seq_one_letter_code
_entity_poly.pdbx_strand_id
1 'polypeptide(L)'
;MKKLILKIICLFFTLPIFCQIYFSDSDKHIGWLDLQSCEDEYFRNGDEFFPPRFESSTYKDIALAPDGRMFGITGFQSTQPCVLVEIDLLDKLNIDTLVAITGTDFCSSLVCDSSGVFYIGGTFIHSFNPKTGQLINYGRLPESYTLQGDLIFYEGQLLGSAFILGQEPKPSIWSINLDDISKSTKIFEFNDDVGFVGMTIYRDQVTKKKELIGANSPTLIEDEGPLTIFSGIDLDQQTQSILCELVIPIDYFLGSKREKITGLTSPDEFRQNYELRLDLDTDNSRGRLLDHFTIDTLCAVDFPIADYDISIVNEFDAIDSLTITIVSGIQHPGQEVLQITDHPLFLIKGAGSTELTIINQGEAQISDFISLLRQIRFQIQGSELMSGERQIDCRLYAGQSVSDIASAFIPIKTENEVYAGDDVSLEFCKNAGWRLLPFLGPDARTGGYWEPPLHNGTDLFYGPEDTAGVYRYIVQEGGCGADTAVVTISFRNEVPDVGYFPGMLDGETAICKGDTLVWSINTDELQEFGWEYTGPAIDPLLMDTPSTLLITQAGLYTLEFEDTYQCYSSASLYVVEQDGQIFTHEFRDTCLGAGIEWDGKVYYQDTMLCDTYTLPAACDSVHCIELQFFPEIEIRKKAVSCDEEPYDFYGQLLKEAGIYTKQLPSPLTCDTLVYLELKVGTSSAATIDTSIIIGDSIKIGNSQYLSEPGRHYIYLSNTQGCDSIVTLNLDIVSATHALLDNTYFLPTLIRSGQTFSLYNRSGSVEIIHSLEIYELNGRRVFQKSKFPNNDSGQGWKGKNDNGQLLPYGMYVYRIFLASGKSISGKVVLVE
;
A
#
# COMPACT_ATOMS: atom_id res chain seq x y z
N MET A 1 -4.99 30.12 11.47
CA MET A 1 -3.69 30.82 11.44
C MET A 1 -3.47 31.77 12.62
N LYS A 2 -3.88 33.05 12.63
CA LYS A 2 -3.47 33.98 13.73
C LYS A 2 -3.88 33.60 15.17
N LYS A 3 -4.93 32.79 15.38
CA LYS A 3 -5.25 32.20 16.70
C LYS A 3 -4.48 30.90 17.01
N LEU A 4 -3.95 30.21 16.00
CA LEU A 4 -3.17 28.98 16.17
C LEU A 4 -1.72 29.34 16.56
N ILE A 5 -1.15 30.32 15.86
CA ILE A 5 0.15 30.93 16.19
C ILE A 5 0.11 31.58 17.58
N LEU A 6 -1.03 32.15 18.01
CA LEU A 6 -1.17 32.69 19.36
C LEU A 6 -1.32 31.62 20.44
N LYS A 7 -1.80 30.40 20.13
CA LYS A 7 -1.75 29.27 21.08
C LYS A 7 -0.31 28.78 21.25
N ILE A 8 0.40 28.53 20.15
CA ILE A 8 1.80 28.06 20.16
C ILE A 8 2.73 29.06 20.87
N ILE A 9 2.51 30.37 20.72
CA ILE A 9 3.29 31.41 21.41
C ILE A 9 2.86 31.62 22.88
N CYS A 10 1.67 31.15 23.28
CA CYS A 10 1.23 31.20 24.68
C CYS A 10 1.67 30.00 25.53
N LEU A 11 2.21 28.93 24.95
CA LEU A 11 2.84 27.84 25.73
C LEU A 11 4.10 28.30 26.50
N PHE A 12 4.78 29.36 26.04
CA PHE A 12 6.08 29.80 26.58
C PHE A 12 6.02 30.85 27.70
N PHE A 13 4.86 31.13 28.30
CA PHE A 13 4.77 32.09 29.41
C PHE A 13 3.84 31.65 30.55
N THR A 14 4.47 31.35 31.69
CA THR A 14 3.94 31.51 33.06
C THR A 14 2.92 30.50 33.60
N LEU A 15 3.21 29.21 33.49
CA LEU A 15 2.97 28.28 34.60
C LEU A 15 4.27 27.48 34.85
N PRO A 16 4.76 27.38 36.10
CA PRO A 16 6.01 26.70 36.38
C PRO A 16 5.78 25.19 36.49
N ILE A 17 6.48 24.42 35.65
CA ILE A 17 6.24 22.98 35.40
C ILE A 17 6.86 22.13 36.53
N PHE A 18 6.35 22.30 37.75
CA PHE A 18 6.81 21.57 38.93
C PHE A 18 6.12 20.22 39.12
N CYS A 19 5.00 19.98 38.44
CA CYS A 19 4.13 18.82 38.63
C CYS A 19 3.51 18.36 37.29
N GLN A 20 4.07 17.31 36.68
CA GLN A 20 3.44 16.62 35.55
C GLN A 20 3.46 15.11 35.81
N ILE A 21 2.29 14.49 35.76
CA ILE A 21 2.14 13.05 35.58
C ILE A 21 1.93 12.80 34.09
N TYR A 22 2.71 11.88 33.52
CA TYR A 22 2.48 11.38 32.17
C TYR A 22 1.59 10.16 32.23
N PHE A 23 0.73 10.01 31.22
CA PHE A 23 -0.16 8.87 31.10
C PHE A 23 -0.19 8.31 29.68
N SER A 24 -0.48 7.01 29.58
CA SER A 24 -0.90 6.37 28.33
C SER A 24 -2.35 5.91 28.43
N ASP A 25 -3.06 5.89 27.30
CA ASP A 25 -4.43 5.38 27.23
C ASP A 25 -4.63 4.22 26.23
N SER A 26 -5.79 3.59 26.33
CA SER A 26 -6.20 2.48 25.47
C SER A 26 -6.40 2.83 24.00
N ASP A 27 -6.45 4.11 23.63
CA ASP A 27 -6.77 4.59 22.29
C ASP A 27 -5.55 5.26 21.61
N LYS A 28 -4.35 4.92 22.13
CA LYS A 28 -2.99 5.24 21.63
C LYS A 28 -2.51 6.66 21.94
N HIS A 29 -3.14 7.37 22.87
CA HIS A 29 -2.64 8.66 23.30
C HIS A 29 -1.55 8.49 24.36
N ILE A 30 -0.64 9.45 24.35
CA ILE A 30 0.18 9.82 25.49
C ILE A 30 -0.25 11.25 25.84
N GLY A 31 -0.33 11.56 27.12
CA GLY A 31 -0.67 12.89 27.59
C GLY A 31 0.04 13.22 28.91
N TRP A 32 -0.16 14.44 29.36
CA TRP A 32 0.26 14.88 30.69
C TRP A 32 -0.91 15.49 31.45
N LEU A 33 -0.85 15.41 32.77
CA LEU A 33 -1.84 15.89 33.72
C LEU A 33 -1.16 16.67 34.85
N ASP A 34 -1.70 17.85 35.16
CA ASP A 34 -1.43 18.54 36.42
C ASP A 34 -2.53 18.19 37.45
N LEU A 35 -2.15 17.44 38.49
CA LEU A 35 -3.05 17.03 39.56
C LEU A 35 -3.60 18.18 40.42
N GLN A 36 -2.95 19.35 40.42
CA GLN A 36 -3.38 20.49 41.23
C GLN A 36 -4.45 21.32 40.53
N SER A 37 -4.34 21.49 39.21
CA SER A 37 -5.32 22.22 38.40
C SER A 37 -6.43 21.32 37.83
N CYS A 38 -6.18 20.00 37.73
CA CYS A 38 -6.97 19.07 36.93
C CYS A 38 -7.03 19.44 35.44
N GLU A 39 -5.99 20.10 34.91
CA GLU A 39 -5.82 20.37 33.49
C GLU A 39 -4.91 19.32 32.83
N ASP A 40 -5.32 18.85 31.67
CA ASP A 40 -4.69 17.80 30.87
C ASP A 40 -4.45 18.24 29.42
N GLU A 41 -3.42 17.68 28.78
CA GLU A 41 -3.20 17.82 27.34
C GLU A 41 -2.73 16.50 26.72
N TYR A 42 -3.24 16.20 25.51
CA TYR A 42 -3.00 14.95 24.79
C TYR A 42 -2.15 15.19 23.54
N PHE A 43 -1.23 14.28 23.29
CA PHE A 43 -0.64 14.08 21.97
C PHE A 43 -1.56 13.16 21.17
N ARG A 44 -2.36 13.73 20.25
CA ARG A 44 -3.37 13.01 19.45
C ARG A 44 -2.75 12.25 18.28
N ASN A 45 -3.31 11.07 17.98
CA ASN A 45 -2.94 10.25 16.84
C ASN A 45 -3.91 10.53 15.68
N GLY A 46 -3.44 11.16 14.59
CA GLY A 46 -4.30 11.58 13.46
C GLY A 46 -3.96 12.96 12.86
N ASP A 47 -3.21 13.79 13.59
CA ASP A 47 -2.29 14.75 12.95
C ASP A 47 -1.06 13.95 12.43
N GLU A 48 -0.36 14.43 11.39
CA GLU A 48 0.59 13.70 10.51
C GLU A 48 1.90 13.17 11.17
N PHE A 49 1.82 12.49 12.32
CA PHE A 49 2.94 12.31 13.27
C PHE A 49 3.08 10.91 13.87
N PHE A 50 2.71 9.85 13.14
CA PHE A 50 3.11 8.47 13.50
C PHE A 50 3.47 7.66 12.25
N PRO A 51 4.58 6.89 12.25
CA PRO A 51 4.98 6.11 11.09
C PRO A 51 3.98 4.96 10.80
N PRO A 52 3.66 4.69 9.51
CA PRO A 52 2.59 3.76 9.12
C PRO A 52 2.79 2.30 9.52
N ARG A 53 3.94 1.95 10.12
CA ARG A 53 4.20 0.60 10.67
C ARG A 53 3.49 0.33 12.00
N PHE A 54 3.06 1.35 12.74
CA PHE A 54 2.47 1.19 14.09
C PHE A 54 1.07 1.79 14.27
N GLU A 55 0.39 2.22 13.18
CA GLU A 55 -0.99 2.74 13.17
C GLU A 55 -2.05 1.86 13.86
N SER A 56 -1.73 0.61 14.20
CA SER A 56 -2.65 -0.36 14.81
C SER A 56 -2.35 -0.74 16.26
N SER A 57 -1.26 -0.25 16.87
CA SER A 57 -0.86 -0.65 18.24
C SER A 57 -1.08 0.44 19.28
N THR A 58 -1.55 0.07 20.48
CA THR A 58 -1.67 0.98 21.63
C THR A 58 -0.51 0.74 22.58
N TYR A 59 0.05 1.81 23.15
CA TYR A 59 0.86 1.69 24.35
C TYR A 59 0.01 1.03 25.44
N LYS A 60 0.58 0.03 26.12
CA LYS A 60 -0.06 -0.62 27.26
C LYS A 60 0.34 0.05 28.56
N ASP A 61 1.58 0.51 28.61
CA ASP A 61 2.14 1.23 29.75
C ASP A 61 3.34 2.07 29.26
N ILE A 62 3.71 3.09 30.04
CA ILE A 62 4.84 3.99 29.81
C ILE A 62 5.64 4.19 31.10
N ALA A 63 6.96 4.32 30.98
CA ALA A 63 7.83 4.61 32.11
C ALA A 63 8.95 5.57 31.72
N LEU A 64 9.34 6.45 32.65
CA LEU A 64 10.56 7.23 32.52
C LEU A 64 11.79 6.40 32.90
N ALA A 65 12.91 6.68 32.25
CA ALA A 65 14.23 6.21 32.66
C ALA A 65 14.98 7.28 33.48
N PRO A 66 16.00 6.91 34.27
CA PRO A 66 16.78 7.86 35.09
C PRO A 66 17.50 8.96 34.30
N ASP A 67 17.63 8.80 32.98
CA ASP A 67 18.24 9.75 32.06
C ASP A 67 17.21 10.66 31.35
N GLY A 68 15.95 10.65 31.79
CA GLY A 68 14.89 11.53 31.29
C GLY A 68 14.17 11.05 30.04
N ARG A 69 14.54 9.90 29.46
CA ARG A 69 13.83 9.37 28.29
C ARG A 69 12.57 8.62 28.69
N MET A 70 11.54 8.71 27.84
CA MET A 70 10.31 7.96 27.98
C MET A 70 10.38 6.66 27.17
N PHE A 71 9.86 5.58 27.75
CA PHE A 71 9.73 4.28 27.12
C PHE A 71 8.30 3.79 27.27
N GLY A 72 7.87 2.91 26.37
CA GLY A 72 6.57 2.25 26.48
C GLY A 72 6.64 0.80 26.05
N ILE A 73 5.65 0.04 26.50
CA ILE A 73 5.41 -1.31 26.01
C ILE A 73 4.24 -1.32 25.04
N THR A 74 4.43 -1.95 23.89
CA THR A 74 3.42 -2.17 22.87
C THR A 74 3.19 -3.66 22.65
N GLY A 75 1.96 -4.05 22.33
CA GLY A 75 1.57 -5.43 22.18
C GLY A 75 0.17 -5.57 21.61
N PHE A 76 0.05 -6.41 20.58
CA PHE A 76 -1.24 -6.74 19.96
C PHE A 76 -2.03 -7.73 20.82
N GLN A 77 -3.14 -8.23 20.26
CA GLN A 77 -3.85 -9.42 20.75
C GLN A 77 -2.88 -10.58 21.07
N SER A 78 -3.36 -11.57 21.85
CA SER A 78 -2.62 -12.64 22.56
C SER A 78 -1.71 -13.58 21.74
N THR A 79 -1.33 -13.23 20.52
CA THR A 79 -0.49 -13.99 19.58
C THR A 79 0.74 -13.23 19.08
N GLN A 80 0.88 -11.93 19.35
CA GLN A 80 2.08 -11.15 19.02
C GLN A 80 3.02 -10.99 20.23
N PRO A 81 4.34 -10.87 20.01
CA PRO A 81 5.29 -10.58 21.08
C PRO A 81 5.03 -9.18 21.66
N CYS A 82 5.32 -9.06 22.95
CA CYS A 82 5.38 -7.79 23.66
C CYS A 82 6.68 -7.07 23.29
N VAL A 83 6.65 -5.76 23.05
CA VAL A 83 7.81 -5.01 22.58
C VAL A 83 8.03 -3.79 23.46
N LEU A 84 9.26 -3.60 23.96
CA LEU A 84 9.70 -2.38 24.61
C LEU A 84 10.24 -1.42 23.55
N VAL A 85 9.74 -0.19 23.55
CA VAL A 85 10.13 0.88 22.61
C VAL A 85 10.53 2.15 23.34
N GLU A 86 11.43 2.93 22.74
CA GLU A 86 11.74 4.30 23.14
C GLU A 86 10.70 5.26 22.52
N ILE A 87 10.35 6.32 23.26
CA ILE A 87 9.33 7.29 22.87
C ILE A 87 9.94 8.69 22.93
N ASP A 88 10.16 9.28 21.75
CA ASP A 88 10.53 10.69 21.63
C ASP A 88 9.27 11.56 21.49
N LEU A 89 9.05 12.47 22.46
CA LEU A 89 7.89 13.37 22.47
C LEU A 89 8.05 14.58 21.54
N LEU A 90 9.27 14.87 21.06
CA LEU A 90 9.59 16.04 20.23
C LEU A 90 9.83 15.68 18.76
N ASP A 91 10.54 14.58 18.49
CA ASP A 91 10.95 14.19 17.14
C ASP A 91 9.83 13.50 16.34
N LYS A 92 8.77 13.02 17.02
CA LYS A 92 7.47 12.57 16.44
C LYS A 92 7.51 11.48 15.35
N LEU A 93 8.69 10.95 15.01
CA LEU A 93 8.90 10.00 13.92
C LEU A 93 9.80 8.83 14.32
N ASN A 94 10.66 9.00 15.34
CA ASN A 94 11.55 7.96 15.84
C ASN A 94 10.90 7.14 16.97
N ILE A 95 10.68 5.85 16.71
CA ILE A 95 10.30 4.84 17.71
C ILE A 95 11.25 3.65 17.53
N ASP A 96 12.30 3.60 18.35
CA ASP A 96 13.27 2.50 18.32
C ASP A 96 12.78 1.31 19.14
N THR A 97 12.86 0.12 18.53
CA THR A 97 12.52 -1.15 19.19
C THR A 97 13.72 -1.70 19.95
N LEU A 98 13.66 -1.69 21.28
CA LEU A 98 14.76 -2.16 22.14
C LEU A 98 14.77 -3.70 22.28
N VAL A 99 13.61 -4.31 22.54
CA VAL A 99 13.50 -5.77 22.71
C VAL A 99 12.10 -6.28 22.41
N ALA A 100 12.02 -7.45 21.76
CA ALA A 100 10.80 -8.24 21.63
C ALA A 100 10.80 -9.40 22.63
N ILE A 101 9.80 -9.44 23.50
CA ILE A 101 9.60 -10.44 24.56
C ILE A 101 8.62 -11.49 24.04
N THR A 102 9.15 -12.68 23.76
CA THR A 102 8.39 -13.81 23.23
C THR A 102 7.94 -14.75 24.35
N GLY A 103 6.69 -15.20 24.33
CA GLY A 103 6.16 -16.18 25.30
C GLY A 103 5.51 -15.57 26.54
N THR A 104 5.40 -14.24 26.61
CA THR A 104 4.46 -13.54 27.50
C THR A 104 3.06 -13.57 26.91
N ASP A 105 2.15 -14.34 27.50
CA ASP A 105 0.72 -14.11 27.31
C ASP A 105 0.39 -12.75 27.95
N PHE A 106 0.31 -11.69 27.14
CA PHE A 106 0.10 -10.29 27.53
C PHE A 106 1.26 -9.66 28.34
N CYS A 107 1.71 -8.49 27.89
CA CYS A 107 2.35 -7.48 28.74
C CYS A 107 1.36 -6.35 28.97
N SER A 108 1.40 -5.76 30.16
CA SER A 108 0.46 -4.72 30.57
C SER A 108 1.04 -3.71 31.56
N SER A 109 2.24 -3.98 32.12
CA SER A 109 2.86 -3.15 33.14
C SER A 109 4.35 -2.89 32.86
N LEU A 110 4.87 -1.70 33.14
CA LEU A 110 6.25 -1.28 32.87
C LEU A 110 6.78 -0.32 33.95
N VAL A 111 8.00 -0.54 34.43
CA VAL A 111 8.73 0.45 35.26
C VAL A 111 10.22 0.39 34.96
N CYS A 112 10.96 1.48 35.15
CA CYS A 112 12.42 1.50 35.13
C CYS A 112 12.99 1.68 36.54
N ASP A 113 14.04 0.94 36.92
CA ASP A 113 14.79 1.22 38.15
C ASP A 113 15.86 2.31 37.97
N SER A 114 16.39 2.79 39.09
CA SER A 114 17.43 3.83 39.13
C SER A 114 18.76 3.45 38.45
N SER A 115 18.95 2.19 38.04
CA SER A 115 20.12 1.75 37.27
C SER A 115 19.87 1.75 35.74
N GLY A 116 18.61 1.93 35.32
CA GLY A 116 18.16 1.85 33.93
C GLY A 116 17.75 0.44 33.50
N VAL A 117 17.34 -0.43 34.43
CA VAL A 117 16.76 -1.75 34.11
C VAL A 117 15.25 -1.65 34.13
N PHE A 118 14.61 -2.10 33.04
CA PHE A 118 13.15 -2.13 32.93
C PHE A 118 12.60 -3.42 33.50
N TYR A 119 11.47 -3.34 34.20
CA TYR A 119 10.69 -4.48 34.68
C TYR A 119 9.34 -4.45 33.98
N ILE A 120 8.97 -5.59 33.41
CA ILE A 120 7.83 -5.71 32.51
C ILE A 120 6.95 -6.84 33.04
N GLY A 121 5.69 -6.54 33.29
CA GLY A 121 4.72 -7.46 33.86
C GLY A 121 3.51 -7.71 32.95
N GLY A 122 2.76 -8.73 33.35
CA GLY A 122 1.71 -9.36 32.58
C GLY A 122 1.35 -10.69 33.23
N THR A 123 1.23 -11.75 32.43
CA THR A 123 1.17 -13.13 32.96
C THR A 123 2.48 -13.58 33.62
N PHE A 124 3.62 -13.01 33.20
CA PHE A 124 4.95 -13.28 33.73
C PHE A 124 5.69 -11.97 34.01
N ILE A 125 6.56 -11.97 35.02
CA ILE A 125 7.43 -10.83 35.36
C ILE A 125 8.78 -11.03 34.69
N HIS A 126 9.22 -10.02 33.94
CA HIS A 126 10.51 -9.97 33.27
C HIS A 126 11.31 -8.74 33.74
N SER A 127 12.64 -8.79 33.57
CA SER A 127 13.46 -7.58 33.51
C SER A 127 14.32 -7.58 32.25
N PHE A 128 14.56 -6.37 31.72
CA PHE A 128 15.42 -6.13 30.57
C PHE A 128 16.41 -5.01 30.89
N ASN A 129 17.70 -5.29 30.69
CA ASN A 129 18.77 -4.31 30.83
C ASN A 129 19.25 -3.86 29.43
N PRO A 130 18.94 -2.62 28.98
CA PRO A 130 19.35 -2.15 27.66
C PRO A 130 20.87 -2.09 27.47
N LYS A 131 21.63 -1.83 28.55
CA LYS A 131 23.10 -1.70 28.52
C LYS A 131 23.80 -3.04 28.30
N THR A 132 23.15 -4.17 28.63
CA THR A 132 23.72 -5.52 28.48
C THR A 132 22.94 -6.42 27.51
N GLY A 133 21.76 -6.01 27.07
CA GLY A 133 20.82 -6.83 26.30
C GLY A 133 20.23 -8.01 27.09
N GLN A 134 20.42 -8.06 28.41
CA GLN A 134 20.01 -9.20 29.22
C GLN A 134 18.52 -9.15 29.54
N LEU A 135 17.78 -10.18 29.11
CA LEU A 135 16.39 -10.43 29.47
C LEU A 135 16.31 -11.57 30.51
N ILE A 136 15.63 -11.34 31.64
CA ILE A 136 15.40 -12.32 32.71
C ILE A 136 13.89 -12.54 32.85
N ASN A 137 13.45 -13.78 33.06
CA ASN A 137 12.08 -14.13 33.44
C ASN A 137 12.09 -14.67 34.88
N TYR A 138 11.35 -14.01 35.78
CA TYR A 138 11.29 -14.38 37.19
C TYR A 138 10.16 -15.37 37.52
N GLY A 139 9.18 -15.53 36.62
CA GLY A 139 8.03 -16.40 36.79
C GLY A 139 6.70 -15.65 36.88
N ARG A 140 5.72 -16.26 37.57
CA ARG A 140 4.34 -15.77 37.72
C ARG A 140 4.03 -15.49 39.18
N LEU A 141 3.20 -14.48 39.45
CA LEU A 141 2.65 -14.26 40.78
C LEU A 141 1.86 -15.49 41.28
N PRO A 142 1.78 -15.71 42.61
CA PRO A 142 1.01 -16.82 43.17
C PRO A 142 -0.50 -16.66 42.93
N GLU A 143 -1.26 -17.71 43.23
CA GLU A 143 -2.74 -17.73 43.21
C GLU A 143 -3.40 -17.37 41.86
N SER A 144 -2.64 -17.39 40.75
CA SER A 144 -3.09 -17.02 39.39
C SER A 144 -3.36 -15.52 39.19
N TYR A 145 -2.78 -14.68 40.05
CA TYR A 145 -2.72 -13.24 39.79
C TYR A 145 -1.80 -12.93 38.60
N THR A 146 -2.13 -11.85 37.89
CA THR A 146 -1.40 -11.33 36.73
C THR A 146 -1.35 -9.81 36.84
N LEU A 147 -0.24 -9.20 36.43
CA LEU A 147 -0.08 -7.73 36.47
C LEU A 147 -0.78 -7.13 35.25
N GLN A 148 -1.91 -6.45 35.47
CA GLN A 148 -2.75 -5.88 34.38
C GLN A 148 -3.03 -4.39 34.54
N GLY A 149 -2.52 -3.78 35.61
CA GLY A 149 -2.26 -2.35 35.65
C GLY A 149 -0.75 -2.13 35.68
N ASP A 150 -0.31 -1.16 36.46
CA ASP A 150 1.04 -0.63 36.49
C ASP A 150 2.07 -1.40 37.36
N LEU A 151 3.35 -1.01 37.24
CA LEU A 151 4.45 -1.37 38.15
C LEU A 151 5.10 -0.10 38.70
N ILE A 152 5.58 -0.13 39.95
CA ILE A 152 6.28 1.03 40.52
C ILE A 152 7.35 0.62 41.54
N PHE A 153 8.44 1.37 41.61
CA PHE A 153 9.35 1.32 42.76
C PHE A 153 8.93 2.33 43.82
N TYR A 154 8.33 1.85 44.90
CA TYR A 154 7.95 2.67 46.05
C TYR A 154 8.80 2.29 47.27
N GLU A 155 9.49 3.25 47.87
CA GLU A 155 10.38 3.05 49.04
C GLU A 155 11.43 1.92 48.86
N GLY A 156 11.89 1.69 47.62
CA GLY A 156 12.86 0.65 47.26
C GLY A 156 12.25 -0.74 47.07
N GLN A 157 10.93 -0.87 47.13
CA GLN A 157 10.18 -2.11 46.91
C GLN A 157 9.46 -2.06 45.57
N LEU A 158 9.55 -3.14 44.78
CA LEU A 158 8.78 -3.27 43.54
C LEU A 158 7.33 -3.62 43.90
N LEU A 159 6.41 -2.70 43.60
CA LEU A 159 4.98 -2.87 43.72
C LEU A 159 4.33 -3.04 42.34
N GLY A 160 3.15 -3.65 42.27
CA GLY A 160 2.38 -3.72 41.03
C GLY A 160 0.89 -4.00 41.21
N SER A 161 0.07 -3.50 40.27
CA SER A 161 -1.37 -3.72 40.25
C SER A 161 -1.73 -5.05 39.60
N ALA A 162 -2.30 -5.98 40.39
CA ALA A 162 -2.56 -7.34 39.96
C ALA A 162 -4.02 -7.80 40.10
N PHE A 163 -4.44 -8.63 39.15
CA PHE A 163 -5.80 -9.12 38.92
C PHE A 163 -5.81 -10.61 38.61
N ILE A 164 -6.91 -11.31 38.95
CA ILE A 164 -7.14 -12.71 38.57
C ILE A 164 -7.86 -12.75 37.21
N LEU A 165 -7.28 -13.45 36.24
CA LEU A 165 -7.90 -13.66 34.93
C LEU A 165 -9.25 -14.39 35.04
N GLY A 166 -10.32 -13.79 34.52
CA GLY A 166 -11.63 -14.43 34.35
C GLY A 166 -12.53 -14.46 35.59
N GLN A 167 -12.23 -13.67 36.62
CA GLN A 167 -13.14 -13.41 37.75
C GLN A 167 -13.59 -11.94 37.76
N GLU A 168 -14.61 -11.61 38.54
CA GLU A 168 -14.93 -10.20 38.88
C GLU A 168 -13.65 -9.52 39.39
N PRO A 169 -13.22 -8.38 38.81
CA PRO A 169 -11.91 -7.81 39.08
C PRO A 169 -11.89 -7.20 40.48
N LYS A 170 -11.33 -7.96 41.43
CA LYS A 170 -10.80 -7.41 42.68
C LYS A 170 -9.35 -6.98 42.45
N PRO A 171 -9.09 -5.71 42.06
CA PRO A 171 -7.74 -5.18 42.00
C PRO A 171 -7.03 -5.32 43.34
N SER A 172 -5.71 -5.42 43.28
CA SER A 172 -4.87 -5.45 44.47
C SER A 172 -3.47 -4.98 44.17
N ILE A 173 -2.86 -4.26 45.11
CA ILE A 173 -1.43 -3.91 45.03
C ILE A 173 -0.64 -5.05 45.67
N TRP A 174 0.36 -5.55 44.94
CA TRP A 174 1.27 -6.60 45.37
C TRP A 174 2.67 -6.06 45.57
N SER A 175 3.29 -6.46 46.68
CA SER A 175 4.74 -6.44 46.87
C SER A 175 5.35 -7.61 46.12
N ILE A 176 6.20 -7.34 45.14
CA ILE A 176 6.86 -8.34 44.29
C ILE A 176 8.22 -8.71 44.88
N ASN A 177 8.46 -10.00 45.12
CA ASN A 177 9.75 -10.50 45.58
C ASN A 177 10.53 -11.11 44.40
N LEU A 178 11.49 -10.38 43.84
CA LEU A 178 12.25 -10.81 42.65
C LEU A 178 13.18 -12.02 42.91
N ASP A 179 13.65 -12.24 44.14
CA ASP A 179 14.48 -13.41 44.50
C ASP A 179 13.65 -14.71 44.52
N ASP A 180 12.37 -14.62 44.87
CA ASP A 180 11.42 -15.73 44.87
C ASP A 180 10.00 -15.20 44.72
N ILE A 181 9.50 -15.17 43.47
CA ILE A 181 8.18 -14.61 43.14
C ILE A 181 7.05 -15.30 43.91
N SER A 182 7.22 -16.56 44.36
CA SER A 182 6.23 -17.27 45.17
C SER A 182 6.03 -16.69 46.57
N LYS A 183 6.98 -15.86 47.04
CA LYS A 183 6.90 -15.07 48.28
C LYS A 183 6.35 -13.65 48.07
N SER A 184 5.91 -13.28 46.86
CA SER A 184 5.21 -12.01 46.65
C SER A 184 3.92 -11.97 47.46
N THR A 185 3.51 -10.80 47.94
CA THR A 185 2.37 -10.65 48.86
C THR A 185 1.46 -9.51 48.47
N LYS A 186 0.15 -9.74 48.49
CA LYS A 186 -0.86 -8.68 48.45
C LYS A 186 -0.73 -7.77 49.69
N ILE A 187 -0.65 -6.46 49.47
CA ILE A 187 -0.53 -5.43 50.51
C ILE A 187 -1.69 -4.43 50.53
N PHE A 188 -2.48 -4.35 49.47
CA PHE A 188 -3.70 -3.53 49.40
C PHE A 188 -4.77 -4.28 48.60
N GLU A 189 -6.04 -4.18 49.02
CA GLU A 189 -7.21 -4.68 48.28
C GLU A 189 -8.25 -3.56 48.23
N PHE A 190 -8.69 -3.17 47.02
CA PHE A 190 -9.66 -2.09 46.89
C PHE A 190 -11.09 -2.61 47.16
N ASN A 191 -11.95 -1.73 47.68
CA ASN A 191 -13.30 -2.09 48.10
C ASN A 191 -14.32 -2.14 46.95
N ASP A 192 -14.02 -1.51 45.82
CA ASP A 192 -14.89 -1.36 44.66
C ASP A 192 -14.42 -2.26 43.50
N ASP A 193 -15.34 -2.70 42.64
CA ASP A 193 -15.08 -3.56 41.47
C ASP A 193 -14.32 -2.82 40.31
N VAL A 194 -13.70 -1.69 40.61
CA VAL A 194 -13.02 -0.82 39.65
C VAL A 194 -11.52 -0.82 39.92
N GLY A 195 -10.80 -1.52 39.06
CA GLY A 195 -9.35 -1.61 39.09
C GLY A 195 -8.61 -0.28 38.88
N PHE A 196 -7.60 -0.06 39.71
CA PHE A 196 -6.49 0.85 39.40
C PHE A 196 -5.64 0.22 38.30
N VAL A 197 -5.50 0.96 37.20
CA VAL A 197 -4.77 0.50 36.02
C VAL A 197 -3.42 1.20 35.95
N GLY A 198 -3.35 2.51 36.22
CA GLY A 198 -2.08 3.22 36.34
C GLY A 198 -1.69 3.51 37.81
N MET A 199 -0.39 3.58 38.12
CA MET A 199 0.19 3.96 39.42
C MET A 199 1.50 4.74 39.24
N THR A 200 1.66 5.89 39.90
CA THR A 200 2.94 6.63 39.95
C THR A 200 3.14 7.29 41.31
N ILE A 201 4.30 7.89 41.55
CA ILE A 201 4.56 8.74 42.73
C ILE A 201 4.27 10.19 42.35
N TYR A 202 3.70 10.95 43.28
CA TYR A 202 3.55 12.39 43.17
C TYR A 202 3.99 13.05 44.48
N ARG A 203 4.68 14.19 44.42
CA ARG A 203 4.85 15.05 45.59
C ARG A 203 3.80 16.15 45.60
N ASP A 204 2.92 16.10 46.58
CA ASP A 204 1.97 17.18 46.83
C ASP A 204 2.71 18.46 47.27
N GLN A 205 2.48 19.56 46.54
CA GLN A 205 3.22 20.82 46.71
C GLN A 205 2.87 21.56 48.02
N VAL A 206 1.73 21.26 48.65
CA VAL A 206 1.24 21.96 49.85
C VAL A 206 1.72 21.29 51.13
N THR A 207 1.58 19.96 51.20
CA THR A 207 1.98 19.10 52.31
C THR A 207 3.43 18.64 52.22
N LYS A 208 4.05 18.74 51.03
CA LYS A 208 5.42 18.32 50.68
C LYS A 208 5.68 16.82 50.78
N LYS A 209 4.63 16.00 50.93
CA LYS A 209 4.73 14.55 51.03
C LYS A 209 4.77 13.90 49.65
N LYS A 210 5.54 12.81 49.54
CA LYS A 210 5.30 11.82 48.47
C LYS A 210 4.01 11.07 48.78
N GLU A 211 3.18 10.89 47.78
CA GLU A 211 1.97 10.08 47.82
C GLU A 211 2.00 9.09 46.65
N LEU A 212 1.57 7.86 46.89
CA LEU A 212 1.35 6.89 45.84
C LEU A 212 0.02 7.25 45.17
N ILE A 213 0.06 7.61 43.90
CA ILE A 213 -1.12 7.93 43.11
C ILE A 213 -1.52 6.72 42.29
N GLY A 214 -2.82 6.48 42.16
CA GLY A 214 -3.35 5.60 41.14
C GLY A 214 -4.43 6.28 40.30
N ALA A 215 -4.61 5.80 39.07
CA ALA A 215 -5.75 6.11 38.22
C ALA A 215 -6.68 4.90 38.04
N ASN A 216 -7.99 5.13 38.17
CA ASN A 216 -9.03 4.15 37.87
C ASN A 216 -10.18 4.79 37.05
N SER A 217 -10.76 4.02 36.12
CA SER A 217 -11.88 4.51 35.28
C SER A 217 -13.18 3.75 35.62
N PRO A 218 -14.00 4.25 36.58
CA PRO A 218 -15.14 3.51 37.14
C PRO A 218 -16.35 3.37 36.23
N THR A 219 -16.65 4.36 35.38
CA THR A 219 -17.92 4.41 34.65
C THR A 219 -17.83 5.22 33.37
N LEU A 220 -18.64 4.83 32.38
CA LEU A 220 -19.00 5.70 31.26
C LEU A 220 -20.07 6.68 31.76
N ILE A 221 -19.85 7.98 31.61
CA ILE A 221 -20.92 8.98 31.69
C ILE A 221 -21.58 9.00 30.31
N GLU A 222 -22.89 8.77 30.25
CA GLU A 222 -23.63 8.86 28.99
C GLU A 222 -23.52 10.29 28.43
N ASP A 223 -23.25 10.39 27.13
CA ASP A 223 -23.02 11.62 26.34
C ASP A 223 -21.76 12.48 26.64
N GLU A 224 -20.98 12.24 27.71
CA GLU A 224 -19.78 13.07 28.02
C GLU A 224 -18.42 12.34 27.94
N GLY A 225 -18.33 11.04 28.25
CA GLY A 225 -17.08 10.27 28.14
C GLY A 225 -16.82 9.30 29.30
N PRO A 226 -15.74 8.49 29.26
CA PRO A 226 -15.26 7.78 30.43
C PRO A 226 -14.67 8.76 31.46
N LEU A 227 -15.18 8.66 32.68
CA LEU A 227 -14.59 9.32 33.85
C LEU A 227 -13.38 8.52 34.31
N THR A 228 -12.23 9.17 34.45
CA THR A 228 -11.05 8.66 35.15
C THR A 228 -10.87 9.45 36.44
N ILE A 229 -10.66 8.73 37.54
CA ILE A 229 -10.43 9.30 38.86
C ILE A 229 -8.98 9.03 39.25
N PHE A 230 -8.28 10.07 39.67
CA PHE A 230 -6.95 9.99 40.25
C PHE A 230 -7.07 10.09 41.76
N SER A 231 -6.49 9.12 42.47
CA SER A 231 -6.57 9.04 43.94
C SER A 231 -5.19 8.86 44.55
N GLY A 232 -4.93 9.57 45.65
CA GLY A 232 -3.83 9.25 46.57
C GLY A 232 -4.18 7.99 47.36
N ILE A 233 -3.21 7.09 47.53
CA ILE A 233 -3.34 5.78 48.17
C ILE A 233 -2.46 5.74 49.43
N ASP A 234 -3.08 5.54 50.59
CA ASP A 234 -2.39 5.32 51.86
C ASP A 234 -2.36 3.82 52.17
N LEU A 235 -1.21 3.20 51.97
CA LEU A 235 -0.99 1.77 52.17
C LEU A 235 -1.09 1.34 53.64
N ASP A 236 -0.73 2.22 54.59
CA ASP A 236 -0.78 1.93 56.04
C ASP A 236 -2.21 2.01 56.57
N GLN A 237 -2.96 3.02 56.15
CA GLN A 237 -4.35 3.24 56.56
C GLN A 237 -5.35 2.37 55.78
N GLN A 238 -4.94 1.78 54.65
CA GLN A 238 -5.80 1.09 53.68
C GLN A 238 -6.93 2.01 53.17
N THR A 239 -6.59 3.26 52.87
CA THR A 239 -7.53 4.28 52.37
C THR A 239 -7.10 4.87 51.04
N GLN A 240 -8.06 5.43 50.32
CA GLN A 240 -7.83 6.22 49.11
C GLN A 240 -8.59 7.55 49.21
N SER A 241 -8.04 8.61 48.63
CA SER A 241 -8.68 9.92 48.55
C SER A 241 -8.59 10.49 47.15
N ILE A 242 -9.73 10.86 46.58
CA ILE A 242 -9.82 11.48 45.26
C ILE A 242 -9.05 12.80 45.28
N LEU A 243 -8.14 12.95 44.31
CA LEU A 243 -7.39 14.18 44.04
C LEU A 243 -7.97 14.90 42.84
N CYS A 244 -8.25 14.16 41.77
CA CYS A 244 -8.70 14.71 40.50
C CYS A 244 -9.71 13.80 39.80
N GLU A 245 -10.66 14.39 39.08
CA GLU A 245 -11.63 13.69 38.23
C GLU A 245 -11.54 14.27 36.81
N LEU A 246 -11.21 13.42 35.84
CA LEU A 246 -10.99 13.80 34.44
C LEU A 246 -11.97 13.07 33.53
N VAL A 247 -12.63 13.80 32.63
CA VAL A 247 -13.48 13.24 31.58
C VAL A 247 -12.67 13.20 30.29
N ILE A 248 -12.26 12.00 29.88
CA ILE A 248 -11.51 11.81 28.62
C ILE A 248 -12.53 11.92 27.45
N PRO A 249 -12.33 12.77 26.43
CA PRO A 249 -13.34 12.99 25.41
C PRO A 249 -13.33 11.90 24.33
N ILE A 250 -14.40 11.09 24.27
CA ILE A 250 -14.55 10.00 23.29
C ILE A 250 -14.38 10.51 21.85
N ASP A 251 -13.38 9.98 21.13
CA ASP A 251 -13.31 10.17 19.68
C ASP A 251 -14.18 9.14 18.93
N TYR A 252 -15.26 9.62 18.31
CA TYR A 252 -16.38 8.78 17.84
C TYR A 252 -16.09 7.92 16.60
N PHE A 253 -14.85 7.87 16.11
CA PHE A 253 -14.54 7.42 14.75
C PHE A 253 -14.50 5.89 14.50
N LEU A 254 -14.35 5.05 15.54
CA LEU A 254 -14.16 3.58 15.35
C LEU A 254 -15.03 2.65 16.22
N GLY A 255 -15.94 3.18 17.04
CA GLY A 255 -16.99 2.39 17.69
C GLY A 255 -16.56 1.45 18.83
N SER A 256 -15.29 1.47 19.23
CA SER A 256 -14.78 0.81 20.45
C SER A 256 -15.11 1.62 21.69
N LYS A 257 -16.11 1.18 22.48
CA LYS A 257 -16.39 1.80 23.78
C LYS A 257 -15.35 1.36 24.83
N ARG A 258 -14.43 2.26 25.18
CA ARG A 258 -13.80 2.48 26.52
C ARG A 258 -12.38 3.05 26.32
N GLU A 259 -12.24 4.38 26.33
CA GLU A 259 -10.96 4.98 26.69
C GLU A 259 -10.71 4.70 28.19
N LYS A 260 -9.50 4.25 28.51
CA LYS A 260 -9.01 4.10 29.89
C LYS A 260 -7.55 4.48 29.93
N ILE A 261 -7.14 5.16 31.00
CA ILE A 261 -5.72 5.24 31.34
C ILE A 261 -5.22 3.81 31.59
N THR A 262 -4.11 3.45 30.93
CA THR A 262 -3.50 2.13 31.00
C THR A 262 -2.19 2.11 31.78
N GLY A 263 -1.50 3.25 31.87
CA GLY A 263 -0.22 3.39 32.56
C GLY A 263 0.06 4.83 32.98
N LEU A 264 0.81 5.02 34.07
CA LEU A 264 1.24 6.32 34.60
C LEU A 264 2.73 6.33 34.90
N THR A 265 3.40 7.46 34.66
CA THR A 265 4.75 7.68 35.17
C THR A 265 4.98 9.15 35.50
N SER A 266 5.91 9.44 36.41
CA SER A 266 6.24 10.81 36.80
C SER A 266 7.72 10.99 37.12
N PRO A 267 8.24 12.23 36.99
CA PRO A 267 9.59 12.54 37.45
C PRO A 267 9.87 12.30 38.94
N ASP A 268 8.83 12.27 39.78
CA ASP A 268 8.97 12.15 41.23
C ASP A 268 9.31 10.72 41.69
N GLU A 269 9.28 9.74 40.77
CA GLU A 269 9.78 8.39 40.97
C GLU A 269 11.31 8.37 41.19
N PHE A 270 12.06 9.25 40.50
CA PHE A 270 13.52 9.32 40.63
C PHE A 270 14.00 10.35 41.66
N ARG A 271 13.28 11.48 41.83
CA ARG A 271 13.65 12.55 42.77
C ARG A 271 13.70 12.07 44.22
N GLN A 272 14.75 12.45 44.95
CA GLN A 272 14.93 12.19 46.38
C GLN A 272 14.96 13.49 47.20
N ASN A 273 15.46 14.59 46.63
CA ASN A 273 15.55 15.88 47.30
C ASN A 273 14.72 16.96 46.59
N TYR A 274 13.69 17.42 47.29
CA TYR A 274 12.74 18.42 46.81
C TYR A 274 12.82 19.75 47.57
N GLU A 275 13.71 19.85 48.56
CA GLU A 275 14.00 21.08 49.30
C GLU A 275 15.20 21.83 48.67
N LEU A 276 16.07 21.11 47.97
CA LEU A 276 17.13 21.66 47.12
C LEU A 276 17.10 20.95 45.76
N ARG A 277 16.59 21.62 44.71
CA ARG A 277 16.50 21.10 43.33
C ARG A 277 17.20 22.05 42.36
N LEU A 278 17.93 21.48 41.41
CA LEU A 278 18.40 22.16 40.20
C LEU A 278 17.65 21.52 39.02
N ASP A 279 17.24 22.34 38.06
CA ASP A 279 16.54 21.94 36.85
C ASP A 279 17.09 22.77 35.69
N LEU A 280 17.55 22.11 34.64
CA LEU A 280 18.34 22.70 33.55
C LEU A 280 17.53 23.02 32.27
N ASP A 281 16.27 22.55 32.19
CA ASP A 281 15.36 22.65 31.04
C ASP A 281 13.90 22.60 31.56
N THR A 282 13.44 23.68 32.19
CA THR A 282 12.19 23.66 32.98
C THR A 282 10.94 23.52 32.10
N ASP A 283 10.97 24.01 30.87
CA ASP A 283 9.91 23.79 29.86
C ASP A 283 10.05 22.47 29.09
N ASN A 284 11.10 21.69 29.38
CA ASN A 284 11.43 20.40 28.76
C ASN A 284 11.46 20.48 27.21
N SER A 285 11.72 21.67 26.65
CA SER A 285 11.65 21.93 25.20
C SER A 285 12.69 21.18 24.39
N ARG A 286 13.60 20.44 25.04
CA ARG A 286 14.64 19.60 24.41
C ARG A 286 14.40 18.10 24.55
N GLY A 287 13.40 17.65 25.32
CA GLY A 287 12.88 16.28 25.24
C GLY A 287 13.58 15.23 26.10
N ARG A 288 14.56 15.62 26.94
CA ARG A 288 14.89 14.85 28.14
C ARG A 288 14.00 15.38 29.27
N LEU A 289 13.14 14.53 29.79
CA LEU A 289 12.27 14.84 30.92
C LEU A 289 13.07 14.82 32.24
N LEU A 290 12.39 15.06 33.36
CA LEU A 290 12.93 15.19 34.73
C LEU A 290 13.36 16.62 35.09
N ASP A 291 14.67 16.81 35.27
CA ASP A 291 15.36 18.04 35.64
C ASP A 291 16.59 18.24 34.71
N HIS A 292 16.55 17.63 33.52
CA HIS A 292 17.69 17.35 32.64
C HIS A 292 17.62 18.17 31.36
N PHE A 293 18.78 18.59 30.85
CA PHE A 293 18.90 19.30 29.57
C PHE A 293 19.45 18.37 28.49
N THR A 294 19.03 18.57 27.24
CA THR A 294 19.74 18.05 26.08
C THR A 294 19.84 19.12 25.00
N ILE A 295 20.71 18.94 24.01
CA ILE A 295 20.80 19.85 22.88
C ILE A 295 21.10 19.08 21.60
N ASP A 296 20.51 19.50 20.48
CA ASP A 296 20.99 19.06 19.18
C ASP A 296 22.38 19.65 18.89
N THR A 297 23.30 18.80 18.46
CA THR A 297 24.75 19.10 18.49
C THR A 297 25.37 19.36 17.12
N LEU A 298 24.56 19.32 16.05
CA LEU A 298 25.01 19.27 14.65
C LEU A 298 26.23 20.17 14.37
N CYS A 299 27.37 19.52 14.13
CA CYS A 299 28.65 20.12 13.73
C CYS A 299 29.18 21.27 14.64
N ALA A 300 28.87 21.30 15.93
CA ALA A 300 29.48 22.24 16.88
C ALA A 300 30.63 21.63 17.71
N VAL A 301 31.44 22.50 18.32
CA VAL A 301 32.55 22.16 19.25
C VAL A 301 32.42 22.87 20.59
N ASP A 302 31.35 23.64 20.79
CA ASP A 302 31.12 24.51 21.93
C ASP A 302 29.61 24.54 22.20
N PHE A 303 29.19 24.04 23.37
CA PHE A 303 27.80 23.74 23.71
C PHE A 303 27.43 24.34 25.07
N PRO A 304 26.21 24.87 25.26
CA PRO A 304 25.71 25.15 26.61
C PRO A 304 25.43 23.83 27.34
N ILE A 305 25.30 23.91 28.67
CA ILE A 305 24.93 22.76 29.52
C ILE A 305 23.56 22.95 30.20
N ALA A 306 22.77 23.92 29.73
CA ALA A 306 21.44 24.28 30.23
C ALA A 306 20.75 25.24 29.24
N ASP A 307 19.43 25.33 29.26
CA ASP A 307 18.69 26.32 28.45
C ASP A 307 18.53 27.67 29.20
N TYR A 308 17.69 28.56 28.68
CA TYR A 308 17.48 29.90 29.21
C TYR A 308 16.55 29.96 30.42
N ASP A 309 15.84 28.90 30.78
CA ASP A 309 14.73 28.94 31.75
C ASP A 309 15.01 28.26 33.10
N ILE A 310 16.22 27.68 33.27
CA ILE A 310 16.81 27.08 34.49
C ILE A 310 16.10 27.49 35.79
N SER A 311 15.59 26.50 36.50
CA SER A 311 14.94 26.66 37.78
C SER A 311 15.79 26.11 38.93
N ILE A 312 15.75 26.78 40.07
CA ILE A 312 16.38 26.32 41.31
C ILE A 312 15.38 26.47 42.44
N VAL A 313 15.02 25.36 43.06
CA VAL A 313 14.28 25.34 44.33
C VAL A 313 15.31 25.23 45.45
N ASN A 314 15.23 26.13 46.42
CA ASN A 314 16.08 26.10 47.61
C ASN A 314 15.29 26.60 48.82
N GLU A 315 15.00 25.71 49.76
CA GLU A 315 14.35 26.01 51.04
C GLU A 315 15.36 26.28 52.18
N PHE A 316 16.67 26.21 51.89
CA PHE A 316 17.77 26.52 52.81
C PHE A 316 18.25 27.96 52.66
N ASP A 317 18.94 28.52 53.67
CA ASP A 317 19.30 29.95 53.71
C ASP A 317 20.09 30.43 52.48
N ALA A 318 21.14 29.70 52.07
CA ALA A 318 21.99 30.05 50.95
C ALA A 318 22.60 28.79 50.29
N ILE A 319 22.83 28.87 48.98
CA ILE A 319 23.57 27.84 48.23
C ILE A 319 25.07 28.10 48.45
N ASP A 320 25.78 27.10 48.98
CA ASP A 320 27.21 27.18 49.28
C ASP A 320 28.07 26.95 48.03
N SER A 321 27.69 25.96 47.21
CA SER A 321 28.47 25.58 46.03
C SER A 321 27.68 24.79 44.99
N LEU A 322 28.28 24.70 43.81
CA LEU A 322 27.82 23.94 42.64
C LEU A 322 29.01 23.12 42.11
N THR A 323 28.83 21.82 41.88
CA THR A 323 29.78 20.97 41.17
C THR A 323 29.20 20.52 39.83
N ILE A 324 30.06 20.47 38.81
CA ILE A 324 29.68 20.10 37.44
C ILE A 324 30.77 19.19 36.89
N THR A 325 30.43 17.99 36.42
CA THR A 325 31.41 16.98 36.02
C THR A 325 31.00 16.29 34.73
N ILE A 326 31.92 16.15 33.76
CA ILE A 326 31.72 15.26 32.62
C ILE A 326 31.90 13.82 33.11
N VAL A 327 30.79 13.09 33.29
CA VAL A 327 30.79 11.78 33.97
C VAL A 327 30.89 10.59 33.02
N SER A 328 30.46 10.75 31.76
CA SER A 328 30.44 9.66 30.79
C SER A 328 30.65 10.14 29.36
N GLY A 329 30.90 9.20 28.45
CA GLY A 329 30.94 9.44 27.01
C GLY A 329 32.24 9.99 26.44
N ILE A 330 33.21 10.41 27.27
CA ILE A 330 34.44 11.10 26.84
C ILE A 330 35.19 10.32 25.74
N GLN A 331 35.30 10.90 24.54
CA GLN A 331 36.05 10.30 23.41
C GLN A 331 37.44 10.90 23.25
N HIS A 332 37.64 12.18 23.60
CA HIS A 332 38.95 12.84 23.59
C HIS A 332 39.43 13.24 25.00
N PRO A 333 40.03 12.31 25.77
CA PRO A 333 40.54 12.59 27.12
C PRO A 333 41.50 13.78 27.16
N GLY A 334 41.16 14.80 27.95
CA GLY A 334 41.97 16.03 28.10
C GLY A 334 41.80 17.07 26.99
N GLN A 335 40.92 16.84 26.00
CA GLN A 335 40.49 17.84 25.02
C GLN A 335 39.02 18.23 25.18
N GLU A 336 38.23 17.40 25.85
CA GLU A 336 36.84 17.66 26.23
C GLU A 336 36.80 18.29 27.63
N VAL A 337 36.36 19.55 27.71
CA VAL A 337 36.52 20.39 28.91
C VAL A 337 35.32 21.30 29.17
N LEU A 338 35.10 21.62 30.44
CA LEU A 338 34.15 22.62 30.90
C LEU A 338 34.83 23.99 30.99
N GLN A 339 34.22 25.01 30.36
CA GLN A 339 34.68 26.39 30.35
C GLN A 339 33.65 27.32 30.96
N ILE A 340 34.13 28.39 31.58
CA ILE A 340 33.32 29.42 32.23
C ILE A 340 34.16 30.71 32.30
N THR A 341 33.51 31.87 32.27
CA THR A 341 34.18 33.16 32.51
C THR A 341 34.27 33.45 34.01
N ASP A 342 35.35 34.09 34.48
CA ASP A 342 35.48 34.53 35.87
C ASP A 342 34.30 35.41 36.31
N HIS A 343 33.77 35.16 37.51
CA HIS A 343 32.63 35.89 38.06
C HIS A 343 32.93 36.43 39.48
N PRO A 344 32.65 37.72 39.79
CA PRO A 344 33.12 38.34 41.03
C PRO A 344 32.52 37.75 42.32
N LEU A 345 31.35 37.12 42.26
CA LEU A 345 30.67 36.53 43.43
C LEU A 345 31.07 35.07 43.72
N PHE A 346 31.85 34.44 42.83
CA PHE A 346 32.16 33.01 42.90
C PHE A 346 33.66 32.73 42.85
N LEU A 347 34.14 31.83 43.70
CA LEU A 347 35.45 31.22 43.52
C LEU A 347 35.28 29.98 42.62
N ILE A 348 35.69 30.12 41.36
CA ILE A 348 35.67 29.06 40.36
C ILE A 348 36.98 28.27 40.43
N LYS A 349 36.88 26.94 40.36
CA LYS A 349 38.01 25.99 40.25
C LYS A 349 37.73 25.02 39.11
N GLY A 350 38.79 24.63 38.40
CA GLY A 350 38.73 23.59 37.37
C GLY A 350 38.34 24.05 35.96
N ALA A 351 38.23 25.36 35.72
CA ALA A 351 38.00 25.90 34.37
C ALA A 351 39.04 25.39 33.37
N GLY A 352 38.58 24.83 32.25
CA GLY A 352 39.42 24.10 31.29
C GLY A 352 39.77 22.67 31.70
N SER A 353 38.93 22.02 32.51
CA SER A 353 39.06 20.60 32.86
C SER A 353 37.70 19.89 32.82
N THR A 354 37.66 18.59 33.14
CA THR A 354 36.42 17.79 33.14
C THR A 354 35.53 18.01 34.36
N GLU A 355 35.96 18.81 35.34
CA GLU A 355 35.24 19.09 36.58
C GLU A 355 35.32 20.59 36.93
N LEU A 356 34.19 21.22 37.23
CA LEU A 356 34.12 22.55 37.83
C LEU A 356 33.64 22.43 39.28
N THR A 357 34.30 23.19 40.17
CA THR A 357 33.78 23.49 41.51
C THR A 357 33.60 24.99 41.65
N ILE A 358 32.38 25.43 41.92
CA ILE A 358 31.99 26.82 42.02
C ILE A 358 31.55 27.07 43.46
N ILE A 359 32.22 27.99 44.16
CA ILE A 359 31.99 28.25 45.59
C ILE A 359 31.46 29.67 45.78
N ASN A 360 30.33 29.82 46.46
CA ASN A 360 29.75 31.12 46.82
C ASN A 360 30.71 31.87 47.77
N GLN A 361 31.00 33.14 47.47
CA GLN A 361 31.78 34.01 48.37
C GLN A 361 30.95 34.56 49.55
N GLY A 362 29.64 34.25 49.60
CA GLY A 362 28.70 34.64 50.66
C GLY A 362 27.71 35.74 50.26
N GLU A 363 27.81 36.26 49.04
CA GLU A 363 26.94 37.33 48.52
C GLU A 363 25.99 36.86 47.40
N ALA A 364 26.30 35.73 46.72
CA ALA A 364 25.54 35.29 45.56
C ALA A 364 24.14 34.76 45.93
N GLN A 365 23.14 35.21 45.16
CA GLN A 365 21.74 34.80 45.23
C GLN A 365 21.43 33.72 44.17
N ILE A 366 20.24 33.12 44.25
CA ILE A 366 19.78 32.10 43.27
C ILE A 366 19.86 32.63 41.82
N SER A 367 19.50 33.89 41.58
CA SER A 367 19.60 34.53 40.27
C SER A 367 21.04 34.60 39.73
N ASP A 368 22.04 34.68 40.59
CA ASP A 368 23.44 34.71 40.21
C ASP A 368 23.92 33.30 39.82
N PHE A 369 23.47 32.25 40.53
CA PHE A 369 23.72 30.85 40.13
C PHE A 369 23.07 30.51 38.78
N ILE A 370 21.82 30.92 38.55
CA ILE A 370 21.14 30.77 37.25
C ILE A 370 21.92 31.52 36.15
N SER A 371 22.30 32.77 36.39
CA SER A 371 23.07 33.57 35.43
C SER A 371 24.45 32.99 35.16
N LEU A 372 25.05 32.30 36.13
CA LEU A 372 26.32 31.62 36.02
C LEU A 372 26.21 30.34 35.19
N LEU A 373 25.23 29.47 35.47
CA LEU A 373 24.99 28.22 34.74
C LEU A 373 24.84 28.45 33.23
N ARG A 374 24.10 29.50 32.81
CA ARG A 374 23.96 29.90 31.39
C ARG A 374 25.28 30.29 30.70
N GLN A 375 26.33 30.61 31.45
CA GLN A 375 27.66 30.96 30.93
C GLN A 375 28.60 29.74 30.84
N ILE A 376 28.20 28.57 31.33
CA ILE A 376 29.03 27.38 31.35
C ILE A 376 28.89 26.67 30.01
N ARG A 377 30.05 26.33 29.43
CA ARG A 377 30.15 25.75 28.10
C ARG A 377 30.95 24.46 28.15
N PHE A 378 30.43 23.41 27.54
CA PHE A 378 31.20 22.23 27.20
C PHE A 378 31.93 22.47 25.87
N GLN A 379 33.25 22.29 25.84
CA GLN A 379 34.07 22.51 24.65
C GLN A 379 34.90 21.28 24.28
N ILE A 380 35.01 21.04 22.97
CA ILE A 380 35.85 20.01 22.36
C ILE A 380 37.03 20.71 21.68
N GLN A 381 38.23 20.57 22.25
CA GLN A 381 39.45 21.24 21.78
C GLN A 381 40.28 20.36 20.82
N GLY A 382 39.75 19.21 20.41
CA GLY A 382 40.35 18.31 19.42
C GLY A 382 40.13 18.78 17.98
N SER A 383 40.95 18.29 17.04
CA SER A 383 40.83 18.60 15.61
C SER A 383 39.89 17.67 14.84
N GLU A 384 39.43 16.60 15.48
CA GLU A 384 38.49 15.62 14.94
C GLU A 384 37.33 15.53 15.95
N LEU A 385 36.09 15.50 15.46
CA LEU A 385 34.91 15.21 16.27
C LEU A 385 34.65 13.71 16.25
N MET A 386 34.43 13.10 17.43
CA MET A 386 33.96 11.72 17.56
C MET A 386 32.54 11.69 18.14
N SER A 387 31.69 10.90 17.49
CA SER A 387 30.27 10.78 17.82
C SER A 387 30.02 10.12 19.18
N GLY A 388 28.79 10.28 19.65
CA GLY A 388 28.31 9.72 20.91
C GLY A 388 27.94 10.80 21.92
N GLU A 389 27.13 10.42 22.89
CA GLU A 389 26.61 11.31 23.92
C GLU A 389 27.63 11.57 25.03
N ARG A 390 27.74 12.82 25.46
CA ARG A 390 28.42 13.21 26.71
C ARG A 390 27.37 13.50 27.77
N GLN A 391 27.55 12.96 28.96
CA GLN A 391 26.73 13.31 30.13
C GLN A 391 27.54 14.21 31.06
N ILE A 392 26.93 15.31 31.47
CA ILE A 392 27.52 16.31 32.35
C ILE A 392 26.59 16.50 33.56
N ASP A 393 27.00 15.95 34.70
CA ASP A 393 26.23 15.97 35.94
C ASP A 393 26.44 17.29 36.70
N CYS A 394 25.36 17.96 37.09
CA CYS A 394 25.35 19.13 37.96
C CYS A 394 24.75 18.79 39.34
N ARG A 395 25.35 19.31 40.43
CA ARG A 395 24.80 19.22 41.80
C ARG A 395 24.95 20.53 42.57
N LEU A 396 23.88 20.96 43.23
CA LEU A 396 23.89 22.06 44.20
C LEU A 396 24.12 21.55 45.62
N TYR A 397 24.74 22.39 46.45
CA TYR A 397 24.99 22.15 47.87
C TYR A 397 24.50 23.35 48.68
N ALA A 398 23.69 23.10 49.70
CA ALA A 398 23.22 24.12 50.65
C ALA A 398 23.18 23.55 52.07
N GLY A 399 24.00 24.09 52.97
CA GLY A 399 24.17 23.63 54.34
C GLY A 399 24.72 22.20 54.42
N GLN A 400 23.84 21.24 54.70
CA GLN A 400 24.16 19.79 54.69
C GLN A 400 23.36 19.03 53.61
N SER A 401 22.60 19.76 52.80
CA SER A 401 21.75 19.23 51.73
C SER A 401 22.51 19.23 50.40
N VAL A 402 22.23 18.24 49.56
CA VAL A 402 22.76 18.09 48.20
C VAL A 402 21.59 17.81 47.27
N SER A 403 21.50 18.52 46.14
CA SER A 403 20.42 18.28 45.18
C SER A 403 20.50 16.88 44.58
N ASP A 404 19.39 16.44 44.00
CA ASP A 404 19.43 15.41 42.97
C ASP A 404 20.32 15.85 41.79
N ILE A 405 20.69 14.90 40.93
CA ILE A 405 21.54 15.16 39.76
C ILE A 405 20.68 15.80 38.67
N ALA A 406 21.06 16.99 38.22
CA ALA A 406 20.56 17.56 36.98
C ALA A 406 21.62 17.34 35.89
N SER A 407 21.27 16.63 34.82
CA SER A 407 22.23 16.19 33.79
C SER A 407 22.05 16.95 32.49
N ALA A 408 23.16 17.36 31.87
CA ALA A 408 23.17 17.79 30.48
C ALA A 408 23.67 16.66 29.58
N PHE A 409 22.85 16.28 28.60
CA PHE A 409 23.15 15.28 27.57
C PHE A 409 23.53 15.99 26.26
N ILE A 410 24.71 15.68 25.73
CA ILE A 410 25.26 16.32 24.53
C ILE A 410 25.57 15.22 23.49
N PRO A 411 24.57 14.79 22.70
CA PRO A 411 24.69 13.72 21.70
C PRO A 411 25.45 14.18 20.45
N ILE A 412 26.78 14.09 20.44
CA ILE A 412 27.61 14.54 19.31
C ILE A 412 27.32 13.67 18.07
N LYS A 413 26.80 14.29 17.00
CA LYS A 413 26.58 13.66 15.69
C LYS A 413 27.70 14.08 14.71
N THR A 414 28.38 13.11 14.10
CA THR A 414 29.51 13.35 13.16
C THR A 414 29.19 13.02 11.71
N GLU A 415 28.08 12.31 11.48
CA GLU A 415 27.54 12.03 10.16
C GLU A 415 26.33 12.95 9.94
N ASN A 416 26.18 13.45 8.73
CA ASN A 416 25.18 14.46 8.40
C ASN A 416 23.80 13.84 8.19
N GLU A 417 22.80 14.49 8.78
CA GLU A 417 21.44 14.56 8.23
C GLU A 417 21.18 15.97 7.68
N VAL A 418 22.08 16.50 6.83
CA VAL A 418 21.59 17.42 5.79
C VAL A 418 20.93 16.56 4.76
N TYR A 419 19.61 16.66 4.65
CA TYR A 419 18.85 15.97 3.62
C TYR A 419 18.76 16.85 2.38
N ALA A 420 19.49 16.49 1.33
CA ALA A 420 19.35 17.10 0.01
C ALA A 420 18.02 16.69 -0.66
N GLY A 421 17.39 15.63 -0.17
CA GLY A 421 16.12 15.09 -0.63
C GLY A 421 16.25 13.74 -1.35
N ASP A 422 15.14 13.21 -1.83
CA ASP A 422 15.07 11.93 -2.54
C ASP A 422 15.68 11.98 -3.95
N ASP A 423 16.31 10.89 -4.36
CA ASP A 423 16.66 10.63 -5.77
C ASP A 423 15.37 10.48 -6.60
N VAL A 424 15.24 11.25 -7.68
CA VAL A 424 14.00 11.27 -8.49
C VAL A 424 14.28 11.23 -9.99
N SER A 425 13.39 10.57 -10.74
CA SER A 425 13.39 10.57 -12.21
C SER A 425 12.15 11.31 -12.71
N LEU A 426 12.36 12.34 -13.54
CA LEU A 426 11.34 13.27 -14.00
C LEU A 426 11.29 13.25 -15.53
N GLU A 427 10.09 13.15 -16.10
CA GLU A 427 9.84 13.32 -17.53
C GLU A 427 9.09 14.64 -17.75
N PHE A 428 9.63 15.52 -18.59
CA PHE A 428 9.08 16.85 -18.81
C PHE A 428 8.88 17.19 -20.29
N CYS A 429 7.98 18.14 -20.53
CA CYS A 429 7.75 18.74 -21.83
C CYS A 429 8.85 19.77 -22.13
N LYS A 430 9.51 19.65 -23.29
CA LYS A 430 10.72 20.43 -23.63
C LYS A 430 10.51 21.96 -23.62
N ASN A 431 9.29 22.43 -23.82
CA ASN A 431 8.99 23.87 -23.91
C ASN A 431 8.61 24.53 -22.57
N ALA A 432 8.52 23.75 -21.48
CA ALA A 432 8.07 24.20 -20.17
C ALA A 432 9.25 24.41 -19.18
N GLY A 433 8.96 25.11 -18.07
CA GLY A 433 9.91 25.42 -17.00
C GLY A 433 9.44 24.88 -15.65
N TRP A 434 10.31 24.16 -14.96
CA TRP A 434 9.99 23.36 -13.78
C TRP A 434 10.93 23.71 -12.62
N ARG A 435 10.36 23.91 -11.43
CA ARG A 435 11.15 24.05 -10.21
C ARG A 435 11.49 22.66 -9.69
N LEU A 436 12.77 22.34 -9.52
CA LEU A 436 13.20 20.96 -9.26
C LEU A 436 13.13 20.57 -7.77
N LEU A 437 13.45 21.50 -6.87
CA LEU A 437 13.52 21.25 -5.42
C LEU A 437 12.23 20.65 -4.82
N PRO A 438 10.99 21.05 -5.21
CA PRO A 438 9.77 20.42 -4.71
C PRO A 438 9.61 18.93 -5.05
N PHE A 439 10.34 18.41 -6.04
CA PHE A 439 10.31 16.99 -6.40
C PHE A 439 11.26 16.13 -5.56
N LEU A 440 12.11 16.75 -4.72
CA LEU A 440 13.06 16.05 -3.85
C LEU A 440 12.46 15.65 -2.48
N GLY A 441 11.13 15.81 -2.31
CA GLY A 441 10.43 15.55 -1.06
C GLY A 441 10.24 16.81 -0.18
N PRO A 442 9.31 16.77 0.79
CA PRO A 442 8.96 17.93 1.61
C PRO A 442 10.09 18.37 2.56
N ASP A 443 10.95 17.44 2.96
CA ASP A 443 12.05 17.66 3.91
C ASP A 443 13.36 18.11 3.24
N ALA A 444 13.39 18.19 1.90
CA ALA A 444 14.57 18.56 1.13
C ALA A 444 15.05 19.98 1.46
N ARG A 445 16.29 20.09 1.95
CA ARG A 445 16.79 21.33 2.54
C ARG A 445 17.05 22.41 1.49
N THR A 446 16.37 23.55 1.64
CA THR A 446 16.59 24.72 0.77
C THR A 446 17.99 25.34 0.98
N GLY A 447 18.60 25.87 -0.08
CA GLY A 447 19.86 26.62 -0.01
C GLY A 447 21.10 25.91 -0.57
N GLY A 448 20.95 24.68 -1.07
CA GLY A 448 21.97 23.99 -1.87
C GLY A 448 22.12 24.56 -3.28
N TYR A 449 22.95 23.90 -4.09
CA TYR A 449 23.24 24.29 -5.48
C TYR A 449 23.15 23.09 -6.44
N TRP A 450 22.95 23.38 -7.73
CA TRP A 450 22.79 22.38 -8.79
C TRP A 450 24.11 22.12 -9.54
N GLU A 451 24.43 20.85 -9.79
CA GLU A 451 25.53 20.41 -10.67
C GLU A 451 25.03 19.41 -11.75
N PRO A 452 25.13 19.72 -13.05
CA PRO A 452 25.58 21.00 -13.62
C PRO A 452 24.63 22.15 -13.25
N PRO A 453 25.10 23.40 -13.23
CA PRO A 453 24.25 24.55 -12.91
C PRO A 453 23.16 24.73 -13.98
N LEU A 454 21.93 24.94 -13.52
CA LEU A 454 20.79 25.34 -14.36
C LEU A 454 21.02 26.74 -14.95
N HIS A 455 20.42 27.03 -16.12
CA HIS A 455 20.71 28.23 -16.92
C HIS A 455 20.73 29.54 -16.13
N ASN A 456 19.75 29.71 -15.23
CA ASN A 456 19.58 30.93 -14.43
C ASN A 456 20.30 30.91 -13.07
N GLY A 457 21.07 29.86 -12.76
CA GLY A 457 21.73 29.68 -11.46
C GLY A 457 20.75 29.54 -10.28
N THR A 458 19.50 29.19 -10.57
CA THR A 458 18.41 29.02 -9.60
C THR A 458 17.93 27.57 -9.59
N ASP A 459 16.76 27.34 -9.02
CA ASP A 459 16.03 26.07 -8.94
C ASP A 459 15.15 25.78 -10.18
N LEU A 460 15.13 26.67 -11.18
CA LEU A 460 14.28 26.55 -12.36
C LEU A 460 15.03 25.88 -13.51
N PHE A 461 14.64 24.64 -13.86
CA PHE A 461 15.00 23.97 -15.10
C PHE A 461 14.10 24.44 -16.24
N TYR A 462 14.65 24.86 -17.37
CA TYR A 462 13.89 25.32 -18.52
C TYR A 462 14.33 24.59 -19.80
N GLY A 463 13.51 23.66 -20.30
CA GLY A 463 13.89 22.71 -21.35
C GLY A 463 14.37 23.27 -22.72
N PRO A 464 14.12 24.54 -23.09
CA PRO A 464 14.76 25.16 -24.27
C PRO A 464 16.21 25.62 -24.03
N GLU A 465 16.61 25.85 -22.78
CA GLU A 465 17.92 26.41 -22.39
C GLU A 465 18.79 25.41 -21.60
N ASP A 466 18.15 24.52 -20.83
CA ASP A 466 18.77 23.41 -20.09
C ASP A 466 18.64 22.09 -20.85
N THR A 467 19.64 21.21 -20.70
CA THR A 467 19.68 19.90 -21.39
C THR A 467 19.18 18.78 -20.48
N ALA A 468 18.22 17.97 -20.93
CA ALA A 468 17.85 16.72 -20.27
C ALA A 468 19.09 15.84 -20.01
N GLY A 469 19.15 15.25 -18.81
CA GLY A 469 20.34 14.59 -18.28
C GLY A 469 20.27 14.41 -16.76
N VAL A 470 21.40 14.11 -16.14
CA VAL A 470 21.51 13.91 -14.68
C VAL A 470 22.01 15.19 -14.03
N TYR A 471 21.20 15.72 -13.12
CA TYR A 471 21.50 16.85 -12.25
C TYR A 471 21.67 16.37 -10.81
N ARG A 472 22.51 17.06 -10.03
CA ARG A 472 22.73 16.83 -8.60
C ARG A 472 22.35 18.07 -7.84
N TYR A 473 21.50 17.95 -6.83
CA TYR A 473 21.28 19.01 -5.85
C TYR A 473 22.15 18.73 -4.63
N ILE A 474 23.09 19.64 -4.36
CA ILE A 474 24.13 19.46 -3.35
C ILE A 474 23.90 20.46 -2.21
N VAL A 475 23.69 19.95 -1.01
CA VAL A 475 23.55 20.76 0.22
C VAL A 475 24.79 20.60 1.08
N GLN A 476 25.42 21.72 1.44
CA GLN A 476 26.59 21.76 2.31
C GLN A 476 26.52 22.99 3.22
N GLU A 477 26.79 22.80 4.52
CA GLU A 477 26.86 23.89 5.50
C GLU A 477 28.07 23.71 6.42
N GLY A 478 28.76 24.81 6.72
CA GLY A 478 29.88 24.83 7.66
C GLY A 478 31.06 23.93 7.26
N GLY A 479 31.59 23.20 8.24
CA GLY A 479 32.70 22.25 8.09
C GLY A 479 32.27 20.79 7.91
N CYS A 480 30.97 20.53 7.76
CA CYS A 480 30.42 19.19 7.58
C CYS A 480 30.65 18.69 6.14
N GLY A 481 30.32 17.40 5.90
CA GLY A 481 30.23 16.86 4.54
C GLY A 481 29.13 17.55 3.70
N ALA A 482 29.04 17.18 2.42
CA ALA A 482 27.91 17.53 1.58
C ALA A 482 27.00 16.30 1.43
N ASP A 483 25.69 16.51 1.38
CA ASP A 483 24.72 15.52 0.91
C ASP A 483 24.27 15.84 -0.53
N THR A 484 23.75 14.85 -1.26
CA THR A 484 23.44 14.99 -2.68
C THR A 484 22.26 14.14 -3.13
N ALA A 485 21.19 14.81 -3.56
CA ALA A 485 20.07 14.20 -4.27
C ALA A 485 20.31 14.22 -5.79
N VAL A 486 19.93 13.15 -6.48
CA VAL A 486 20.13 12.97 -7.93
C VAL A 486 18.79 13.09 -8.67
N VAL A 487 18.71 14.06 -9.58
CA VAL A 487 17.57 14.25 -10.48
C VAL A 487 17.93 13.78 -11.89
N THR A 488 17.23 12.78 -12.39
CA THR A 488 17.35 12.34 -13.80
C THR A 488 16.20 12.92 -14.61
N ILE A 489 16.50 13.81 -15.55
CA ILE A 489 15.50 14.48 -16.40
C ILE A 489 15.50 13.87 -17.81
N SER A 490 14.33 13.50 -18.31
CA SER A 490 14.08 13.11 -19.71
C SER A 490 13.02 14.00 -20.37
N PHE A 491 13.00 14.04 -21.71
CA PHE A 491 11.94 14.71 -22.47
C PHE A 491 10.98 13.69 -23.07
N ARG A 492 9.67 13.93 -22.92
CA ARG A 492 8.60 13.17 -23.57
C ARG A 492 8.66 13.36 -25.10
N ASN A 493 8.50 12.28 -25.85
CA ASN A 493 8.58 12.27 -27.33
C ASN A 493 7.26 11.98 -28.05
N GLU A 494 6.20 11.60 -27.33
CA GLU A 494 4.91 11.20 -27.90
C GLU A 494 3.82 12.19 -27.49
N VAL A 495 2.97 12.58 -28.44
CA VAL A 495 1.79 13.43 -28.22
C VAL A 495 0.65 12.53 -27.74
N PRO A 496 -0.17 12.95 -26.74
CA PRO A 496 -1.31 12.16 -26.28
C PRO A 496 -2.27 11.75 -27.41
N ASP A 497 -2.76 10.51 -27.37
CA ASP A 497 -3.80 10.03 -28.30
C ASP A 497 -5.18 10.58 -27.89
N VAL A 498 -5.45 11.82 -28.31
CA VAL A 498 -6.69 12.55 -28.02
C VAL A 498 -7.94 11.99 -28.72
N GLY A 499 -7.83 10.89 -29.47
CA GLY A 499 -8.96 10.12 -29.95
C GLY A 499 -9.19 10.16 -31.47
N TYR A 500 -10.07 9.25 -31.90
CA TYR A 500 -10.14 8.78 -33.29
C TYR A 500 -11.17 9.55 -34.14
N PHE A 501 -10.70 10.41 -35.05
CA PHE A 501 -11.53 10.92 -36.13
C PHE A 501 -11.59 9.90 -37.30
N PRO A 502 -12.75 9.66 -37.95
CA PRO A 502 -12.85 8.75 -39.10
C PRO A 502 -12.25 9.37 -40.38
N GLY A 503 -10.93 9.52 -40.40
CA GLY A 503 -10.15 10.04 -41.52
C GLY A 503 -9.16 11.13 -41.10
N MET A 504 -7.92 10.72 -40.82
CA MET A 504 -6.71 11.55 -40.77
C MET A 504 -6.83 12.94 -40.11
N LEU A 505 -6.38 13.03 -38.85
CA LEU A 505 -5.99 14.31 -38.24
C LEU A 505 -5.01 15.04 -39.19
N ASP A 506 -5.16 16.35 -39.32
CA ASP A 506 -4.50 17.22 -40.31
C ASP A 506 -4.91 16.94 -41.77
N GLY A 507 -6.23 16.94 -42.03
CA GLY A 507 -6.83 16.66 -43.35
C GLY A 507 -7.96 17.59 -43.79
N GLU A 508 -8.48 17.37 -45.01
CA GLU A 508 -9.63 18.06 -45.61
C GLU A 508 -10.86 17.14 -45.72
N THR A 509 -12.07 17.66 -45.45
CA THR A 509 -13.35 16.94 -45.59
C THR A 509 -14.47 17.85 -46.11
N ALA A 510 -15.63 17.31 -46.51
CA ALA A 510 -16.73 18.05 -47.14
C ALA A 510 -18.10 17.73 -46.53
N ILE A 511 -18.99 18.73 -46.49
CA ILE A 511 -20.38 18.63 -46.03
C ILE A 511 -21.37 19.23 -47.06
N CYS A 512 -22.60 18.70 -47.12
CA CYS A 512 -23.67 19.35 -47.88
C CYS A 512 -24.36 20.43 -47.06
N LYS A 513 -24.98 21.38 -47.75
CA LYS A 513 -25.71 22.51 -47.17
C LYS A 513 -26.89 22.06 -46.31
N GLY A 514 -26.69 22.04 -44.99
CA GLY A 514 -27.68 21.61 -43.99
C GLY A 514 -27.33 20.34 -43.22
N ASP A 515 -26.21 19.68 -43.53
CA ASP A 515 -25.72 18.51 -42.79
C ASP A 515 -24.98 18.90 -41.49
N THR A 516 -24.79 17.90 -40.61
CA THR A 516 -24.01 18.03 -39.37
C THR A 516 -23.00 16.88 -39.26
N LEU A 517 -21.73 17.22 -39.12
CA LEU A 517 -20.61 16.32 -38.82
C LEU A 517 -20.28 16.37 -37.32
N VAL A 518 -19.70 15.30 -36.75
CA VAL A 518 -19.41 15.16 -35.31
C VAL A 518 -17.95 14.79 -35.10
N TRP A 519 -17.25 15.50 -34.22
CA TRP A 519 -15.88 15.20 -33.78
C TRP A 519 -15.86 15.05 -32.25
N SER A 520 -15.47 13.88 -31.75
CA SER A 520 -15.32 13.59 -30.32
C SER A 520 -13.86 13.34 -29.94
N ILE A 521 -13.50 13.69 -28.70
CA ILE A 521 -12.14 13.54 -28.15
C ILE A 521 -12.13 12.72 -26.85
N ASN A 522 -11.00 12.08 -26.55
CA ASN A 522 -10.74 11.51 -25.23
C ASN A 522 -10.18 12.60 -24.30
N THR A 523 -10.74 12.72 -23.10
CA THR A 523 -10.35 13.72 -22.09
C THR A 523 -9.56 13.14 -20.92
N ASP A 524 -9.39 11.82 -20.84
CA ASP A 524 -8.84 11.14 -19.66
C ASP A 524 -7.39 11.54 -19.31
N GLU A 525 -6.62 12.01 -20.30
CA GLU A 525 -5.22 12.45 -20.14
C GLU A 525 -5.02 13.98 -20.25
N LEU A 526 -6.10 14.74 -20.48
CA LEU A 526 -6.07 16.18 -20.75
C LEU A 526 -6.35 17.02 -19.49
N GLN A 527 -5.51 18.03 -19.27
CA GLN A 527 -5.68 19.01 -18.20
C GLN A 527 -6.56 20.19 -18.66
N GLU A 528 -6.26 20.76 -19.83
CA GLU A 528 -7.05 21.81 -20.47
C GLU A 528 -7.17 21.53 -21.97
N PHE A 529 -8.27 21.96 -22.60
CA PHE A 529 -8.42 21.93 -24.06
C PHE A 529 -9.48 22.94 -24.52
N GLY A 530 -9.39 23.36 -25.78
CA GLY A 530 -10.33 24.28 -26.42
C GLY A 530 -10.43 24.05 -27.92
N TRP A 531 -11.58 24.39 -28.50
CA TRP A 531 -11.77 24.38 -29.95
C TRP A 531 -11.79 25.80 -30.49
N GLU A 532 -10.97 26.05 -31.51
CA GLU A 532 -11.01 27.25 -32.33
C GLU A 532 -11.67 26.97 -33.69
N TYR A 533 -12.35 27.98 -34.24
CA TYR A 533 -12.93 27.94 -35.58
C TYR A 533 -12.54 29.19 -36.38
N THR A 534 -11.99 28.96 -37.58
CA THR A 534 -11.66 30.01 -38.55
C THR A 534 -12.44 29.78 -39.83
N GLY A 535 -13.52 30.54 -40.01
CA GLY A 535 -14.37 30.50 -41.20
C GLY A 535 -15.32 31.70 -41.29
N PRO A 536 -16.30 31.68 -42.21
CA PRO A 536 -17.34 32.71 -42.28
C PRO A 536 -18.19 32.75 -41.01
N ALA A 537 -18.72 33.92 -40.66
CA ALA A 537 -19.66 34.09 -39.55
C ALA A 537 -21.10 33.78 -40.04
N ILE A 538 -22.05 33.20 -39.29
CA ILE A 538 -22.25 33.09 -37.83
C ILE A 538 -23.07 31.81 -37.50
N ASP A 539 -22.85 31.13 -36.36
CA ASP A 539 -23.91 30.74 -35.37
C ASP A 539 -23.28 30.47 -33.98
N PRO A 540 -23.68 31.14 -32.86
CA PRO A 540 -22.92 31.08 -31.60
C PRO A 540 -23.16 29.86 -30.68
N LEU A 541 -23.75 28.76 -31.15
CA LEU A 541 -24.16 27.61 -30.32
C LEU A 541 -23.75 26.25 -30.91
N LEU A 542 -22.46 25.91 -30.83
CA LEU A 542 -21.90 24.61 -31.26
C LEU A 542 -20.90 24.01 -30.24
N MET A 543 -21.20 24.11 -28.93
CA MET A 543 -20.49 23.38 -27.87
C MET A 543 -21.49 22.90 -26.81
N ASP A 544 -22.20 21.80 -27.07
CA ASP A 544 -23.18 21.24 -26.12
C ASP A 544 -22.52 20.29 -25.09
N THR A 545 -21.28 19.85 -25.36
CA THR A 545 -20.37 19.17 -24.42
C THR A 545 -18.92 19.52 -24.78
N PRO A 546 -18.00 19.68 -23.81
CA PRO A 546 -16.63 20.09 -24.13
C PRO A 546 -15.89 19.05 -25.00
N SER A 547 -16.11 17.74 -24.74
CA SER A 547 -15.46 16.64 -25.45
C SER A 547 -16.07 16.26 -26.80
N THR A 548 -17.05 17.02 -27.34
CA THR A 548 -17.61 16.76 -28.68
C THR A 548 -18.09 18.03 -29.38
N LEU A 549 -17.58 18.24 -30.59
CA LEU A 549 -17.87 19.36 -31.48
C LEU A 549 -18.82 18.93 -32.60
N LEU A 550 -19.83 19.75 -32.88
CA LEU A 550 -20.73 19.61 -34.02
C LEU A 550 -20.35 20.62 -35.10
N ILE A 551 -20.23 20.15 -36.35
CA ILE A 551 -19.73 20.92 -37.49
C ILE A 551 -20.82 20.98 -38.56
N THR A 552 -21.36 22.18 -38.81
CA THR A 552 -22.44 22.45 -39.78
C THR A 552 -22.07 23.48 -40.84
N GLN A 553 -20.84 23.99 -40.81
CA GLN A 553 -20.36 25.06 -41.68
C GLN A 553 -18.95 24.72 -42.21
N ALA A 554 -18.60 25.33 -43.34
CA ALA A 554 -17.26 25.23 -43.92
C ALA A 554 -16.27 26.17 -43.21
N GLY A 555 -15.09 25.64 -42.87
CA GLY A 555 -14.00 26.40 -42.26
C GLY A 555 -12.93 25.48 -41.68
N LEU A 556 -11.92 26.08 -41.05
CA LEU A 556 -10.88 25.38 -40.31
C LEU A 556 -11.30 25.24 -38.85
N TYR A 557 -11.33 24.02 -38.34
CA TYR A 557 -11.55 23.71 -36.93
C TYR A 557 -10.23 23.20 -36.34
N THR A 558 -9.80 23.77 -35.21
CA THR A 558 -8.56 23.39 -34.52
C THR A 558 -8.89 23.03 -33.09
N LEU A 559 -8.39 21.88 -32.63
CA LEU A 559 -8.32 21.53 -31.21
C LEU A 559 -6.95 21.98 -30.69
N GLU A 560 -6.94 22.73 -29.60
CA GLU A 560 -5.74 22.99 -28.80
C GLU A 560 -5.91 22.28 -27.45
N PHE A 561 -4.84 21.65 -26.94
CA PHE A 561 -4.91 20.88 -25.71
C PHE A 561 -3.58 20.86 -24.95
N GLU A 562 -3.69 20.76 -23.63
CA GLU A 562 -2.60 20.60 -22.67
C GLU A 562 -2.84 19.30 -21.89
N ASP A 563 -1.85 18.40 -21.86
CA ASP A 563 -1.91 17.17 -21.08
C ASP A 563 -1.64 17.40 -19.59
N THR A 564 -1.84 16.38 -18.77
CA THR A 564 -1.53 16.40 -17.32
C THR A 564 -0.03 16.60 -16.98
N TYR A 565 0.84 16.73 -17.98
CA TYR A 565 2.28 17.01 -17.87
C TYR A 565 2.66 18.38 -18.46
N GLN A 566 1.67 19.23 -18.78
CA GLN A 566 1.83 20.56 -19.37
C GLN A 566 2.44 20.56 -20.79
N CYS A 567 2.25 19.47 -21.55
CA CYS A 567 2.56 19.43 -22.98
C CYS A 567 1.40 20.03 -23.77
N TYR A 568 1.59 21.26 -24.26
CA TYR A 568 0.68 21.89 -25.22
C TYR A 568 0.88 21.34 -26.64
N SER A 569 -0.21 20.97 -27.30
CA SER A 569 -0.27 20.51 -28.69
C SER A 569 -1.59 20.93 -29.35
N SER A 570 -1.67 20.83 -30.68
CA SER A 570 -2.91 21.08 -31.43
C SER A 570 -3.08 20.12 -32.60
N ALA A 571 -4.32 20.03 -33.12
CA ALA A 571 -4.71 19.23 -34.28
C ALA A 571 -5.80 19.95 -35.09
N SER A 572 -5.77 19.87 -36.43
CA SER A 572 -6.68 20.64 -37.28
C SER A 572 -7.46 19.81 -38.31
N LEU A 573 -8.64 20.32 -38.68
CA LEU A 573 -9.54 19.76 -39.71
C LEU A 573 -10.10 20.89 -40.58
N TYR A 574 -9.93 20.80 -41.90
CA TYR A 574 -10.51 21.76 -42.85
C TYR A 574 -11.77 21.20 -43.52
N VAL A 575 -12.86 21.98 -43.51
CA VAL A 575 -14.20 21.55 -43.97
C VAL A 575 -14.68 22.45 -45.10
N VAL A 576 -15.17 21.87 -46.20
CA VAL A 576 -15.74 22.59 -47.35
C VAL A 576 -17.24 22.30 -47.56
N GLU A 577 -18.01 23.30 -47.98
CA GLU A 577 -19.45 23.19 -48.29
C GLU A 577 -19.65 23.13 -49.81
N GLN A 578 -20.54 22.25 -50.30
CA GLN A 578 -20.89 22.14 -51.72
C GLN A 578 -22.38 22.43 -52.00
N ASP A 579 -22.66 23.06 -53.15
CA ASP A 579 -24.00 23.50 -53.58
C ASP A 579 -24.18 23.19 -55.10
N GLY A 580 -25.10 22.29 -55.47
CA GLY A 580 -25.40 21.98 -56.89
C GLY A 580 -25.94 20.56 -57.18
N GLN A 581 -26.80 20.43 -58.20
CA GLN A 581 -27.41 19.16 -58.65
C GLN A 581 -26.35 18.08 -58.95
N ILE A 582 -26.55 16.87 -58.41
CA ILE A 582 -25.57 15.77 -58.53
C ILE A 582 -25.82 15.00 -59.83
N PHE A 583 -24.96 15.22 -60.83
CA PHE A 583 -24.91 14.34 -62.00
C PHE A 583 -24.11 13.08 -61.65
N THR A 584 -24.79 11.95 -61.53
CA THR A 584 -24.12 10.64 -61.34
C THR A 584 -24.08 9.90 -62.67
N HIS A 585 -22.88 9.46 -63.06
CA HIS A 585 -22.68 8.55 -64.17
C HIS A 585 -22.18 7.22 -63.62
N GLU A 586 -23.05 6.21 -63.62
CA GLU A 586 -22.69 4.86 -63.24
C GLU A 586 -22.31 4.06 -64.49
N PHE A 587 -21.25 3.27 -64.40
CA PHE A 587 -20.91 2.29 -65.42
C PHE A 587 -21.16 0.90 -64.82
N ARG A 588 -21.96 0.07 -65.51
CA ARG A 588 -22.18 -1.33 -65.13
C ARG A 588 -21.82 -2.25 -66.28
N ASP A 589 -20.74 -2.99 -66.10
CA ASP A 589 -20.41 -4.10 -66.96
C ASP A 589 -20.90 -5.45 -66.41
N THR A 590 -21.06 -6.41 -67.31
CA THR A 590 -21.31 -7.81 -66.95
C THR A 590 -20.82 -8.74 -68.05
N CYS A 591 -21.11 -10.04 -67.95
CA CYS A 591 -20.67 -11.02 -68.93
C CYS A 591 -21.68 -11.22 -70.05
N LEU A 592 -21.17 -11.53 -71.25
CA LEU A 592 -21.96 -11.70 -72.46
C LEU A 592 -23.03 -12.79 -72.27
N GLY A 593 -24.31 -12.39 -72.17
CA GLY A 593 -25.45 -13.29 -71.94
C GLY A 593 -26.09 -13.19 -70.56
N ALA A 594 -25.42 -12.58 -69.57
CA ALA A 594 -26.12 -12.02 -68.41
C ALA A 594 -26.89 -10.77 -68.86
N GLY A 595 -27.92 -10.38 -68.09
CA GLY A 595 -28.73 -9.18 -68.37
C GLY A 595 -28.68 -8.20 -67.22
N ILE A 596 -28.59 -6.90 -67.53
CA ILE A 596 -28.62 -5.81 -66.54
C ILE A 596 -30.01 -5.18 -66.54
N GLU A 597 -30.66 -5.12 -65.38
CA GLU A 597 -31.94 -4.44 -65.21
C GLU A 597 -31.76 -2.97 -64.82
N TRP A 598 -32.50 -2.08 -65.48
CA TRP A 598 -32.61 -0.67 -65.14
C TRP A 598 -34.05 -0.19 -65.39
N ASP A 599 -34.62 0.48 -64.39
CA ASP A 599 -36.02 0.93 -64.32
C ASP A 599 -37.06 -0.11 -64.80
N GLY A 600 -37.01 -1.33 -64.23
CA GLY A 600 -37.95 -2.41 -64.52
C GLY A 600 -37.76 -3.11 -65.88
N LYS A 601 -36.65 -2.87 -66.58
CA LYS A 601 -36.38 -3.44 -67.92
C LYS A 601 -34.94 -3.96 -68.05
N VAL A 602 -34.79 -5.13 -68.67
CA VAL A 602 -33.50 -5.85 -68.80
C VAL A 602 -32.85 -5.62 -70.17
N TYR A 603 -31.53 -5.42 -70.17
CA TYR A 603 -30.67 -5.16 -71.33
C TYR A 603 -29.53 -6.19 -71.40
N TYR A 604 -29.10 -6.55 -72.61
CA TYR A 604 -28.14 -7.66 -72.89
C TYR A 604 -27.02 -7.27 -73.88
N GLN A 605 -26.84 -5.96 -74.12
CA GLN A 605 -25.85 -5.40 -75.04
C GLN A 605 -25.49 -3.98 -74.59
N ASP A 606 -24.33 -3.49 -75.00
CA ASP A 606 -23.80 -2.17 -74.60
C ASP A 606 -24.81 -1.04 -74.93
N THR A 607 -25.12 -0.16 -73.97
CA THR A 607 -26.16 0.90 -74.09
C THR A 607 -26.03 1.94 -72.96
N MET A 608 -26.37 3.22 -73.22
CA MET A 608 -26.43 4.30 -72.21
C MET A 608 -27.86 4.81 -72.00
N LEU A 609 -28.26 5.05 -70.76
CA LEU A 609 -29.62 5.46 -70.32
C LEU A 609 -29.54 6.52 -69.21
N CYS A 610 -30.55 7.39 -69.04
CA CYS A 610 -30.55 8.44 -67.99
C CYS A 610 -31.96 8.77 -67.46
N ASP A 611 -32.07 9.08 -66.16
CA ASP A 611 -33.29 9.55 -65.49
C ASP A 611 -33.00 10.64 -64.42
N THR A 612 -34.02 11.32 -63.88
CA THR A 612 -33.88 12.45 -62.95
C THR A 612 -34.70 12.26 -61.67
N TYR A 613 -34.04 12.29 -60.51
CA TYR A 613 -34.65 12.06 -59.19
C TYR A 613 -34.51 13.30 -58.28
N THR A 614 -35.64 13.77 -57.75
CA THR A 614 -35.76 14.87 -56.80
C THR A 614 -36.10 14.33 -55.40
N LEU A 615 -35.29 14.70 -54.39
CA LEU A 615 -35.49 14.32 -52.99
C LEU A 615 -35.43 15.57 -52.08
N PRO A 616 -36.27 15.68 -51.04
CA PRO A 616 -36.11 16.74 -50.04
C PRO A 616 -34.80 16.52 -49.27
N ALA A 617 -33.92 17.52 -49.26
CA ALA A 617 -32.59 17.51 -48.62
C ALA A 617 -31.47 16.68 -49.30
N ALA A 618 -31.58 16.42 -50.60
CA ALA A 618 -30.41 16.19 -51.45
C ALA A 618 -30.48 17.16 -52.64
N CYS A 619 -29.33 17.61 -53.16
CA CYS A 619 -29.34 18.36 -54.42
C CYS A 619 -29.85 17.45 -55.54
N ASP A 620 -30.86 17.88 -56.32
CA ASP A 620 -31.53 17.01 -57.28
C ASP A 620 -30.54 16.28 -58.18
N SER A 621 -30.78 15.00 -58.46
CA SER A 621 -29.81 14.16 -59.15
C SER A 621 -30.29 13.75 -60.54
N VAL A 622 -29.40 13.88 -61.53
CA VAL A 622 -29.56 13.20 -62.82
C VAL A 622 -28.66 11.97 -62.77
N HIS A 623 -29.26 10.79 -62.91
CA HIS A 623 -28.56 9.52 -62.86
C HIS A 623 -28.55 8.89 -64.25
N CYS A 624 -27.35 8.86 -64.86
CA CYS A 624 -27.08 8.16 -66.10
C CYS A 624 -26.34 6.85 -65.81
N ILE A 625 -26.65 5.82 -66.60
CA ILE A 625 -25.99 4.53 -66.55
C ILE A 625 -25.49 4.13 -67.95
N GLU A 626 -24.25 3.69 -68.05
CA GLU A 626 -23.64 3.09 -69.24
C GLU A 626 -23.40 1.59 -68.99
N LEU A 627 -23.80 0.75 -69.95
CA LEU A 627 -23.75 -0.71 -69.86
C LEU A 627 -22.74 -1.29 -70.85
N GLN A 628 -21.96 -2.31 -70.46
CA GLN A 628 -20.98 -2.99 -71.33
C GLN A 628 -20.85 -4.51 -71.05
N PHE A 629 -20.58 -5.36 -72.05
CA PHE A 629 -20.61 -6.82 -71.89
C PHE A 629 -19.31 -7.55 -72.36
N PHE A 630 -18.71 -8.40 -71.50
CA PHE A 630 -17.38 -9.04 -71.70
C PHE A 630 -17.39 -10.59 -71.81
N PRO A 631 -16.35 -11.24 -72.41
CA PRO A 631 -16.22 -12.71 -72.53
C PRO A 631 -15.32 -13.39 -71.46
N GLU A 632 -15.34 -14.74 -71.39
CA GLU A 632 -14.64 -15.60 -70.40
C GLU A 632 -13.10 -15.81 -70.63
N ILE A 633 -12.39 -16.36 -69.62
CA ILE A 633 -10.90 -16.44 -69.51
C ILE A 633 -10.39 -17.90 -69.21
N GLU A 634 -9.18 -18.34 -69.63
CA GLU A 634 -8.64 -19.73 -69.40
C GLU A 634 -7.24 -19.85 -68.72
N ILE A 635 -6.98 -20.91 -67.90
CA ILE A 635 -5.69 -21.19 -67.16
C ILE A 635 -5.37 -22.72 -67.03
N ARG A 636 -4.09 -23.19 -66.86
CA ARG A 636 -3.70 -24.64 -66.73
C ARG A 636 -2.60 -24.98 -65.66
N LYS A 637 -2.65 -26.16 -64.98
CA LYS A 637 -1.78 -26.61 -63.83
C LYS A 637 -1.46 -28.15 -63.77
N LYS A 638 -0.52 -28.63 -62.91
CA LYS A 638 -0.21 -30.06 -62.60
C LYS A 638 0.18 -30.35 -61.12
N ALA A 639 -0.09 -31.56 -60.56
CA ALA A 639 0.21 -31.94 -59.15
C ALA A 639 0.30 -33.47 -58.82
N VAL A 640 0.66 -33.83 -57.56
CA VAL A 640 0.74 -35.21 -56.97
C VAL A 640 0.32 -35.21 -55.48
N SER A 641 -0.30 -36.29 -54.95
CA SER A 641 -0.78 -36.45 -53.54
C SER A 641 -0.51 -37.84 -52.90
N CYS A 642 -0.78 -38.07 -51.60
CA CYS A 642 -0.82 -39.40 -50.93
C CYS A 642 -2.30 -39.77 -50.54
N ASP A 643 -2.64 -41.06 -50.38
CA ASP A 643 -4.02 -41.61 -50.59
C ASP A 643 -5.09 -41.10 -49.62
N GLU A 644 -4.70 -40.56 -48.46
CA GLU A 644 -5.65 -39.97 -47.51
C GLU A 644 -5.65 -38.43 -47.52
N GLU A 645 -4.71 -37.79 -48.22
CA GLU A 645 -4.72 -36.35 -48.49
C GLU A 645 -5.23 -36.06 -49.91
N PRO A 646 -6.50 -35.65 -50.10
CA PRO A 646 -6.98 -35.21 -51.39
C PRO A 646 -6.26 -33.93 -51.84
N TYR A 647 -5.90 -33.86 -53.12
CA TYR A 647 -5.40 -32.61 -53.69
C TYR A 647 -6.58 -31.66 -53.92
N ASP A 648 -6.59 -30.52 -53.24
CA ASP A 648 -7.64 -29.51 -53.44
C ASP A 648 -7.43 -28.73 -54.75
N PHE A 649 -8.37 -28.91 -55.68
CA PHE A 649 -8.48 -28.11 -56.88
C PHE A 649 -9.68 -27.16 -56.78
N TYR A 650 -9.44 -25.99 -56.17
CA TYR A 650 -10.42 -24.90 -56.01
C TYR A 650 -11.74 -25.35 -55.36
N GLY A 651 -11.65 -25.99 -54.21
CA GLY A 651 -12.76 -26.53 -53.43
C GLY A 651 -13.21 -27.91 -53.88
N GLN A 652 -12.69 -28.44 -55.00
CA GLN A 652 -12.92 -29.84 -55.40
C GLN A 652 -11.75 -30.69 -54.91
N LEU A 653 -12.01 -31.49 -53.88
CA LEU A 653 -11.06 -32.45 -53.32
C LEU A 653 -10.91 -33.65 -54.25
N LEU A 654 -9.74 -33.78 -54.88
CA LEU A 654 -9.45 -34.82 -55.87
C LEU A 654 -8.62 -35.95 -55.26
N LYS A 655 -9.11 -37.19 -55.41
CA LYS A 655 -8.50 -38.42 -54.87
C LYS A 655 -8.07 -39.41 -55.95
N GLU A 656 -8.34 -39.12 -57.21
CA GLU A 656 -8.01 -39.98 -58.35
C GLU A 656 -7.06 -39.26 -59.30
N ALA A 657 -6.23 -40.03 -60.00
CA ALA A 657 -5.32 -39.49 -61.01
C ALA A 657 -6.10 -39.18 -62.30
N GLY A 658 -6.00 -37.93 -62.80
CA GLY A 658 -6.82 -37.50 -63.94
C GLY A 658 -6.56 -36.06 -64.38
N ILE A 659 -7.28 -35.63 -65.41
CA ILE A 659 -7.34 -34.23 -65.85
C ILE A 659 -8.70 -33.65 -65.48
N TYR A 660 -8.70 -32.52 -64.78
CA TYR A 660 -9.89 -31.89 -64.21
C TYR A 660 -10.03 -30.44 -64.68
N THR A 661 -11.26 -29.95 -64.76
CA THR A 661 -11.59 -28.59 -65.18
C THR A 661 -12.56 -27.93 -64.22
N LYS A 662 -12.30 -26.67 -63.87
CA LYS A 662 -13.13 -25.88 -62.96
C LYS A 662 -13.36 -24.50 -63.53
N GLN A 663 -14.63 -24.14 -63.75
CA GLN A 663 -15.03 -22.76 -63.96
C GLN A 663 -15.12 -22.07 -62.59
N LEU A 664 -14.46 -20.94 -62.47
CA LEU A 664 -14.42 -20.09 -61.28
C LEU A 664 -15.25 -18.84 -61.59
N PRO A 665 -16.47 -18.72 -61.05
CA PRO A 665 -17.24 -17.50 -61.18
C PRO A 665 -16.53 -16.39 -60.43
N SER A 666 -16.28 -15.28 -61.12
CA SER A 666 -15.70 -14.09 -60.51
C SER A 666 -16.83 -13.09 -60.27
N PRO A 667 -17.02 -12.58 -59.04
CA PRO A 667 -18.01 -11.54 -58.77
C PRO A 667 -17.56 -10.15 -59.27
N LEU A 668 -16.37 -10.04 -59.87
CA LEU A 668 -15.72 -8.77 -60.26
C LEU A 668 -15.25 -8.74 -61.72
N THR A 669 -15.27 -9.87 -62.43
CA THR A 669 -14.85 -10.05 -63.83
C THR A 669 -15.54 -11.29 -64.41
N CYS A 670 -15.38 -11.60 -65.69
CA CYS A 670 -16.01 -12.81 -66.24
C CYS A 670 -15.35 -14.12 -65.84
N ASP A 671 -16.19 -15.15 -65.76
CA ASP A 671 -15.86 -16.50 -65.29
C ASP A 671 -14.59 -17.05 -65.94
N THR A 672 -13.74 -17.66 -65.11
CA THR A 672 -12.42 -18.15 -65.51
C THR A 672 -12.37 -19.68 -65.47
N LEU A 673 -12.04 -20.33 -66.58
CA LEU A 673 -11.97 -21.78 -66.73
C LEU A 673 -10.54 -22.32 -66.55
N VAL A 674 -10.33 -23.15 -65.52
CA VAL A 674 -9.00 -23.65 -65.11
C VAL A 674 -8.89 -25.16 -65.33
N TYR A 675 -7.75 -25.64 -65.85
CA TYR A 675 -7.42 -27.07 -66.05
C TYR A 675 -6.32 -27.56 -65.08
N LEU A 676 -6.37 -28.81 -64.61
CA LEU A 676 -5.36 -29.48 -63.77
C LEU A 676 -5.08 -30.92 -64.24
N GLU A 677 -3.85 -31.41 -64.07
CA GLU A 677 -3.46 -32.84 -64.18
C GLU A 677 -2.91 -33.37 -62.83
N LEU A 678 -3.44 -34.48 -62.29
CA LEU A 678 -3.15 -35.00 -60.92
C LEU A 678 -2.71 -36.49 -60.89
N LYS A 679 -1.94 -36.90 -59.85
CA LYS A 679 -1.51 -38.29 -59.51
C LYS A 679 -1.52 -38.56 -57.98
N VAL A 680 -1.56 -39.81 -57.49
CA VAL A 680 -1.71 -40.17 -56.04
C VAL A 680 -0.85 -41.40 -55.56
N GLY A 681 -0.34 -41.40 -54.30
CA GLY A 681 0.45 -42.43 -53.52
C GLY A 681 -0.20 -42.80 -52.14
N THR A 682 0.45 -43.27 -51.03
CA THR A 682 -0.29 -43.84 -49.82
C THR A 682 0.38 -43.75 -48.40
N SER A 683 -0.24 -43.24 -47.30
CA SER A 683 0.34 -43.18 -45.89
C SER A 683 -0.66 -43.39 -44.72
N SER A 684 -0.22 -43.68 -43.48
CA SER A 684 -1.13 -43.85 -42.29
C SER A 684 -0.51 -43.86 -40.85
N ALA A 685 -0.89 -42.96 -39.93
CA ALA A 685 -0.35 -42.88 -38.55
C ALA A 685 -1.42 -42.71 -37.42
N ALA A 686 -1.12 -43.09 -36.17
CA ALA A 686 -2.03 -43.03 -35.01
C ALA A 686 -1.32 -42.91 -33.62
N THR A 687 -2.02 -42.41 -32.59
CA THR A 687 -1.56 -42.46 -31.18
C THR A 687 -2.70 -42.92 -30.27
N ILE A 688 -2.39 -43.76 -29.26
CA ILE A 688 -3.36 -44.36 -28.35
C ILE A 688 -2.89 -44.16 -26.91
N ASP A 689 -3.68 -43.50 -26.09
CA ASP A 689 -3.48 -43.42 -24.63
C ASP A 689 -4.48 -44.36 -23.95
N THR A 690 -4.02 -45.18 -23.01
CA THR A 690 -4.90 -46.10 -22.27
C THR A 690 -4.38 -46.38 -20.87
N SER A 691 -5.29 -46.68 -19.94
CA SER A 691 -4.95 -47.11 -18.60
C SER A 691 -5.65 -48.42 -18.26
N ILE A 692 -4.93 -49.35 -17.65
CA ILE A 692 -5.46 -50.64 -17.19
C ILE A 692 -5.53 -50.70 -15.67
N ILE A 693 -6.32 -51.62 -15.13
CA ILE A 693 -6.38 -51.88 -13.70
C ILE A 693 -5.21 -52.81 -13.34
N ILE A 694 -4.67 -52.66 -12.13
CA ILE A 694 -3.54 -53.46 -11.66
C ILE A 694 -3.86 -54.97 -11.71
N GLY A 695 -3.09 -55.71 -12.51
CA GLY A 695 -3.26 -57.15 -12.75
C GLY A 695 -3.67 -57.55 -14.18
N ASP A 696 -4.09 -56.60 -15.02
CA ASP A 696 -4.47 -56.85 -16.43
C ASP A 696 -3.29 -56.66 -17.42
N SER A 697 -3.55 -56.89 -18.73
CA SER A 697 -2.59 -56.64 -19.82
C SER A 697 -3.28 -56.32 -21.15
N ILE A 698 -2.57 -55.67 -22.08
CA ILE A 698 -3.04 -55.31 -23.42
C ILE A 698 -2.12 -55.88 -24.51
N LYS A 699 -2.69 -56.29 -25.66
CA LYS A 699 -1.94 -56.89 -26.78
C LYS A 699 -1.77 -55.89 -27.93
N ILE A 700 -0.55 -55.78 -28.45
CA ILE A 700 -0.16 -54.85 -29.51
C ILE A 700 0.43 -55.61 -30.71
N GLY A 701 -0.09 -55.30 -31.91
CA GLY A 701 0.22 -56.04 -33.13
C GLY A 701 -0.15 -57.53 -33.03
N ASN A 702 0.51 -58.37 -33.83
CA ASN A 702 0.16 -59.80 -33.90
C ASN A 702 0.72 -60.64 -32.74
N SER A 703 1.69 -60.16 -31.95
CA SER A 703 2.47 -61.05 -31.05
C SER A 703 3.01 -60.47 -29.74
N GLN A 704 2.84 -59.18 -29.42
CA GLN A 704 3.40 -58.60 -28.18
C GLN A 704 2.29 -58.27 -27.17
N TYR A 705 2.53 -58.57 -25.89
CA TYR A 705 1.67 -58.19 -24.76
C TYR A 705 2.41 -57.20 -23.86
N LEU A 706 1.69 -56.24 -23.29
CA LEU A 706 2.19 -55.20 -22.39
C LEU A 706 1.36 -55.20 -21.10
N SER A 707 2.05 -55.20 -19.97
CA SER A 707 1.47 -55.19 -18.60
C SER A 707 2.24 -54.27 -17.65
N GLU A 708 3.13 -53.44 -18.19
CA GLU A 708 3.93 -52.45 -17.46
C GLU A 708 3.62 -51.06 -18.07
N PRO A 709 3.52 -50.00 -17.26
CA PRO A 709 3.22 -48.66 -17.76
C PRO A 709 4.42 -48.06 -18.53
N GLY A 710 4.14 -47.27 -19.56
CA GLY A 710 5.18 -46.64 -20.39
C GLY A 710 4.70 -46.19 -21.78
N ARG A 711 5.61 -45.55 -22.52
CA ARG A 711 5.40 -45.12 -23.92
C ARG A 711 6.10 -46.10 -24.88
N HIS A 712 5.39 -46.53 -25.91
CA HIS A 712 5.84 -47.49 -26.91
C HIS A 712 5.58 -46.95 -28.33
N TYR A 713 6.50 -47.21 -29.27
CA TYR A 713 6.44 -46.73 -30.65
C TYR A 713 6.49 -47.88 -31.67
N ILE A 714 5.82 -47.71 -32.80
CA ILE A 714 5.65 -48.68 -33.88
C ILE A 714 5.76 -47.92 -35.22
N TYR A 715 6.59 -48.35 -36.16
CA TYR A 715 6.85 -47.63 -37.41
C TYR A 715 6.66 -48.54 -38.64
N LEU A 716 6.13 -47.98 -39.74
CA LEU A 716 5.79 -48.63 -41.01
C LEU A 716 6.00 -47.57 -42.14
N SER A 717 6.47 -47.93 -43.35
CA SER A 717 6.76 -46.94 -44.42
C SER A 717 6.61 -47.53 -45.82
N ASN A 718 6.29 -46.72 -46.85
CA ASN A 718 6.25 -47.19 -48.24
C ASN A 718 6.91 -46.25 -49.28
N THR A 719 6.98 -46.73 -50.52
CA THR A 719 7.84 -46.20 -51.60
C THR A 719 7.34 -44.93 -52.33
N GLN A 720 6.21 -44.33 -51.96
CA GLN A 720 5.70 -43.10 -52.58
C GLN A 720 6.07 -41.82 -51.80
N GLY A 721 6.90 -41.91 -50.76
CA GLY A 721 7.23 -40.77 -49.88
C GLY A 721 6.17 -40.53 -48.79
N CYS A 722 5.43 -41.58 -48.45
CA CYS A 722 4.26 -41.54 -47.60
C CYS A 722 4.51 -42.57 -46.44
N ASP A 723 4.68 -42.06 -45.20
CA ASP A 723 5.08 -42.85 -44.00
C ASP A 723 3.92 -43.16 -43.03
N SER A 724 4.13 -44.11 -42.11
CA SER A 724 3.12 -44.65 -41.19
C SER A 724 3.67 -44.91 -39.77
N ILE A 725 3.03 -44.40 -38.70
CA ILE A 725 3.58 -44.48 -37.32
C ILE A 725 2.46 -44.69 -36.29
N VAL A 726 2.57 -45.67 -35.38
CA VAL A 726 1.66 -45.84 -34.24
C VAL A 726 2.38 -45.67 -32.91
N THR A 727 1.86 -44.83 -32.02
CA THR A 727 2.37 -44.60 -30.65
C THR A 727 1.36 -45.08 -29.60
N LEU A 728 1.81 -45.68 -28.51
CA LEU A 728 0.96 -46.13 -27.39
C LEU A 728 1.52 -45.62 -26.06
N ASN A 729 0.69 -44.96 -25.24
CA ASN A 729 0.97 -44.68 -23.83
C ASN A 729 0.07 -45.57 -22.95
N LEU A 730 0.69 -46.33 -22.04
CA LEU A 730 0.01 -47.24 -21.12
C LEU A 730 0.24 -46.78 -19.67
N ASP A 731 -0.85 -46.57 -18.93
CA ASP A 731 -0.85 -46.26 -17.49
C ASP A 731 -1.53 -47.37 -16.66
N ILE A 732 -1.35 -47.37 -15.34
CA ILE A 732 -2.04 -48.30 -14.42
C ILE A 732 -2.65 -47.53 -13.24
N VAL A 733 -3.95 -47.69 -13.02
CA VAL A 733 -4.72 -46.86 -12.06
C VAL A 733 -5.40 -47.65 -10.92
N SER A 734 -5.51 -46.99 -9.76
CA SER A 734 -6.18 -47.48 -8.54
C SER A 734 -7.44 -46.66 -8.24
N ALA A 735 -8.51 -47.31 -7.78
CA ALA A 735 -9.88 -46.81 -7.92
C ALA A 735 -10.44 -45.99 -6.74
N THR A 736 -9.79 -44.88 -6.32
CA THR A 736 -10.42 -43.88 -5.41
C THR A 736 -9.77 -42.48 -5.46
N HIS A 737 -10.46 -41.46 -6.03
CA HIS A 737 -10.58 -40.06 -5.53
C HIS A 737 -11.19 -39.09 -6.57
N ALA A 738 -12.20 -38.28 -6.19
CA ALA A 738 -12.44 -36.89 -6.64
C ALA A 738 -13.75 -36.26 -6.07
N LEU A 739 -13.65 -34.99 -5.66
CA LEU A 739 -14.69 -34.05 -5.19
C LEU A 739 -14.28 -32.65 -5.72
N LEU A 740 -15.11 -31.67 -6.05
CA LEU A 740 -16.56 -31.50 -6.31
C LEU A 740 -16.64 -30.46 -7.48
N ASP A 741 -17.71 -30.15 -8.20
CA ASP A 741 -19.17 -30.24 -8.02
C ASP A 741 -19.78 -31.22 -9.05
N ASN A 742 -20.46 -32.27 -8.56
CA ASN A 742 -20.65 -33.51 -9.34
C ASN A 742 -22.08 -34.06 -9.24
N THR A 743 -23.05 -33.15 -9.25
CA THR A 743 -24.49 -33.46 -9.17
C THR A 743 -24.99 -34.16 -10.45
N TYR A 744 -24.47 -33.76 -11.62
CA TYR A 744 -24.83 -34.36 -12.91
C TYR A 744 -23.60 -34.98 -13.60
N PHE A 745 -23.76 -36.19 -14.13
CA PHE A 745 -22.74 -36.93 -14.85
C PHE A 745 -23.19 -37.26 -16.29
N LEU A 746 -22.24 -37.21 -17.23
CA LEU A 746 -22.41 -37.53 -18.64
C LEU A 746 -21.17 -38.32 -19.12
N PRO A 747 -21.34 -39.42 -19.89
CA PRO A 747 -20.20 -40.14 -20.44
C PRO A 747 -19.57 -39.35 -21.61
N THR A 748 -18.26 -39.11 -21.54
CA THR A 748 -17.48 -38.42 -22.59
C THR A 748 -17.11 -39.32 -23.76
N LEU A 749 -17.25 -40.64 -23.61
CA LEU A 749 -17.11 -41.64 -24.68
C LEU A 749 -18.21 -42.70 -24.53
N ILE A 750 -18.84 -43.08 -25.64
CA ILE A 750 -19.81 -44.18 -25.71
C ILE A 750 -19.49 -45.12 -26.88
N ARG A 751 -19.77 -46.42 -26.71
CA ARG A 751 -19.78 -47.38 -27.83
C ARG A 751 -21.11 -47.38 -28.57
N SER A 752 -21.12 -47.89 -29.79
CA SER A 752 -22.33 -48.03 -30.60
C SER A 752 -23.44 -48.75 -29.84
N GLY A 753 -24.61 -48.12 -29.74
CA GLY A 753 -25.77 -48.66 -29.03
C GLY A 753 -25.85 -48.41 -27.51
N GLN A 754 -24.79 -47.91 -26.86
CA GLN A 754 -24.86 -47.44 -25.46
C GLN A 754 -25.61 -46.11 -25.36
N THR A 755 -26.34 -45.89 -24.25
CA THR A 755 -27.13 -44.66 -24.05
C THR A 755 -26.27 -43.53 -23.48
N PHE A 756 -26.09 -42.45 -24.24
CA PHE A 756 -25.71 -41.13 -23.74
C PHE A 756 -26.97 -40.41 -23.21
N SER A 757 -27.01 -40.15 -21.91
CA SER A 757 -28.10 -39.42 -21.23
C SER A 757 -27.57 -38.77 -19.95
N LEU A 758 -28.29 -37.77 -19.42
CA LEU A 758 -27.92 -37.06 -18.20
C LEU A 758 -28.27 -37.90 -16.97
N TYR A 759 -27.26 -38.19 -16.15
CA TYR A 759 -27.44 -38.87 -14.87
C TYR A 759 -27.33 -37.86 -13.73
N ASN A 760 -28.30 -37.84 -12.80
CA ASN A 760 -28.21 -37.06 -11.57
C ASN A 760 -27.86 -38.00 -10.40
N ARG A 761 -26.72 -37.73 -9.77
CA ARG A 761 -26.10 -38.54 -8.73
C ARG A 761 -26.87 -38.54 -7.40
N SER A 762 -27.74 -37.56 -7.15
CA SER A 762 -28.64 -37.55 -5.99
C SER A 762 -29.88 -38.44 -6.17
N GLY A 763 -30.13 -38.92 -7.41
CA GLY A 763 -31.31 -39.71 -7.75
C GLY A 763 -32.60 -38.90 -7.98
N SER A 764 -32.58 -37.56 -7.81
CA SER A 764 -33.76 -36.72 -8.05
C SER A 764 -34.17 -36.69 -9.52
N VAL A 765 -35.46 -36.97 -9.78
CA VAL A 765 -36.03 -36.98 -11.14
C VAL A 765 -36.31 -35.55 -11.60
N GLU A 766 -35.66 -35.16 -12.69
CA GLU A 766 -35.84 -33.88 -13.38
C GLU A 766 -36.14 -34.13 -14.87
N ILE A 767 -37.03 -33.34 -15.45
CA ILE A 767 -37.41 -33.48 -16.86
C ILE A 767 -36.39 -32.75 -17.74
N ILE A 768 -35.75 -33.49 -18.64
CA ILE A 768 -34.99 -32.95 -19.76
C ILE A 768 -36.00 -32.40 -20.77
N HIS A 769 -36.03 -31.08 -20.91
CA HIS A 769 -36.87 -30.39 -21.89
C HIS A 769 -36.40 -30.72 -23.31
N SER A 770 -35.09 -30.69 -23.55
CA SER A 770 -34.47 -31.09 -24.81
C SER A 770 -33.05 -31.63 -24.60
N LEU A 771 -32.71 -32.75 -25.26
CA LEU A 771 -31.35 -33.25 -25.49
C LEU A 771 -31.11 -33.19 -26.99
N GLU A 772 -30.06 -32.50 -27.41
CA GLU A 772 -29.70 -32.27 -28.80
C GLU A 772 -28.24 -32.68 -29.02
N ILE A 773 -27.98 -33.42 -30.09
CA ILE A 773 -26.63 -33.81 -30.52
C ILE A 773 -26.36 -33.19 -31.88
N TYR A 774 -25.13 -32.70 -32.05
CA TYR A 774 -24.63 -31.99 -33.20
C TYR A 774 -23.32 -32.62 -33.67
N GLU A 775 -23.10 -32.63 -34.99
CA GLU A 775 -21.75 -32.78 -35.55
C GLU A 775 -20.91 -31.53 -35.21
N LEU A 776 -19.57 -31.65 -35.32
CA LEU A 776 -18.66 -30.52 -35.03
C LEU A 776 -18.91 -29.29 -35.91
N ASN A 777 -19.55 -29.46 -37.07
CA ASN A 777 -20.00 -28.40 -37.97
C ASN A 777 -21.27 -27.65 -37.50
N GLY A 778 -21.84 -27.99 -36.33
CA GLY A 778 -23.06 -27.38 -35.81
C GLY A 778 -24.37 -27.92 -36.41
N ARG A 779 -24.33 -28.96 -37.26
CA ARG A 779 -25.53 -29.62 -37.78
C ARG A 779 -26.12 -30.55 -36.72
N ARG A 780 -27.37 -30.31 -36.32
CA ARG A 780 -28.08 -31.20 -35.39
C ARG A 780 -28.37 -32.53 -36.06
N VAL A 781 -27.96 -33.63 -35.44
CA VAL A 781 -28.15 -35.00 -35.91
C VAL A 781 -29.18 -35.79 -35.09
N PHE A 782 -29.43 -35.38 -33.85
CA PHE A 782 -30.41 -36.00 -32.97
C PHE A 782 -31.07 -34.94 -32.07
N GLN A 783 -32.38 -35.05 -31.84
CA GLN A 783 -33.10 -34.34 -30.80
C GLN A 783 -34.10 -35.26 -30.09
N LYS A 784 -34.15 -35.17 -28.76
CA LYS A 784 -35.18 -35.82 -27.96
C LYS A 784 -35.64 -34.89 -26.84
N SER A 785 -36.94 -34.80 -26.62
CA SER A 785 -37.54 -33.84 -25.70
C SER A 785 -38.47 -34.53 -24.71
N LYS A 786 -38.64 -33.90 -23.53
CA LYS A 786 -39.61 -34.29 -22.49
C LYS A 786 -39.44 -35.74 -21.99
N PHE A 787 -38.28 -36.05 -21.44
CA PHE A 787 -38.00 -37.33 -20.77
C PHE A 787 -37.24 -37.12 -19.45
N PRO A 788 -37.36 -38.02 -18.46
CA PRO A 788 -36.64 -37.88 -17.19
C PRO A 788 -35.13 -38.15 -17.36
N ASN A 789 -34.32 -37.48 -16.55
CA ASN A 789 -32.94 -37.89 -16.27
C ASN A 789 -32.90 -39.30 -15.63
N ASN A 790 -31.70 -39.91 -15.56
CA ASN A 790 -31.47 -41.26 -15.01
C ASN A 790 -32.16 -42.46 -15.74
N ASP A 791 -33.01 -42.25 -16.76
CA ASP A 791 -33.61 -43.34 -17.53
C ASP A 791 -32.65 -43.89 -18.61
N SER A 792 -32.07 -45.06 -18.35
CA SER A 792 -31.14 -45.76 -19.26
C SER A 792 -31.73 -46.13 -20.63
N GLY A 793 -33.06 -46.15 -20.79
CA GLY A 793 -33.73 -46.35 -22.07
C GLY A 793 -33.85 -45.07 -22.90
N GLN A 794 -33.74 -43.89 -22.27
CA GLN A 794 -34.05 -42.59 -22.87
C GLN A 794 -32.78 -41.74 -22.99
N GLY A 795 -32.28 -41.61 -24.22
CA GLY A 795 -31.11 -40.79 -24.55
C GLY A 795 -30.69 -41.03 -25.99
N TRP A 796 -29.49 -40.58 -26.33
CA TRP A 796 -28.86 -40.80 -27.64
C TRP A 796 -28.07 -42.11 -27.65
N LYS A 797 -28.05 -42.84 -28.77
CA LYS A 797 -27.40 -44.16 -28.89
C LYS A 797 -26.44 -44.28 -30.08
N GLY A 798 -25.77 -43.18 -30.42
CA GLY A 798 -24.94 -43.10 -31.64
C GLY A 798 -25.75 -43.16 -32.93
N LYS A 799 -26.99 -42.63 -32.91
CA LYS A 799 -27.93 -42.69 -34.04
C LYS A 799 -28.56 -41.34 -34.34
N ASN A 800 -28.85 -41.07 -35.60
CA ASN A 800 -29.58 -39.86 -35.99
C ASN A 800 -31.09 -39.97 -35.68
N ASP A 801 -31.83 -38.87 -35.86
CA ASP A 801 -33.30 -38.83 -35.68
C ASP A 801 -34.05 -39.89 -36.54
N ASN A 802 -33.45 -40.35 -37.65
CA ASN A 802 -33.98 -41.40 -38.51
C ASN A 802 -33.57 -42.83 -38.10
N GLY A 803 -32.90 -43.00 -36.96
CA GLY A 803 -32.49 -44.30 -36.41
C GLY A 803 -31.28 -44.97 -37.08
N GLN A 804 -30.63 -44.29 -38.03
CA GLN A 804 -29.41 -44.75 -38.69
C GLN A 804 -28.20 -44.53 -37.76
N LEU A 805 -27.25 -45.45 -37.77
CA LEU A 805 -25.99 -45.28 -37.04
C LEU A 805 -25.20 -44.10 -37.61
N LEU A 806 -24.67 -43.29 -36.72
CA LEU A 806 -23.76 -42.19 -37.04
C LEU A 806 -22.32 -42.72 -37.10
N PRO A 807 -21.44 -42.13 -37.94
CA PRO A 807 -20.03 -42.49 -37.99
C PRO A 807 -19.34 -42.39 -36.62
N TYR A 808 -18.32 -43.22 -36.41
CA TYR A 808 -17.47 -43.12 -35.23
C TYR A 808 -16.66 -41.81 -35.29
N GLY A 809 -16.67 -41.04 -34.20
CA GLY A 809 -16.17 -39.67 -34.20
C GLY A 809 -16.68 -38.85 -33.02
N MET A 810 -16.30 -37.56 -32.98
CA MET A 810 -16.65 -36.64 -31.90
C MET A 810 -17.89 -35.80 -32.25
N TYR A 811 -18.80 -35.69 -31.29
CA TYR A 811 -20.07 -34.97 -31.38
C TYR A 811 -20.19 -33.93 -30.25
N VAL A 812 -20.93 -32.85 -30.49
CA VAL A 812 -21.25 -31.81 -29.50
C VAL A 812 -22.68 -32.02 -29.01
N TYR A 813 -22.94 -31.90 -27.71
CA TYR A 813 -24.29 -32.01 -27.16
C TYR A 813 -24.74 -30.71 -26.48
N ARG A 814 -26.06 -30.49 -26.47
CA ARG A 814 -26.75 -29.48 -25.65
C ARG A 814 -27.94 -30.12 -24.96
N ILE A 815 -28.11 -29.83 -23.67
CA ILE A 815 -29.19 -30.33 -22.83
C ILE A 815 -29.85 -29.12 -22.15
N PHE A 816 -31.16 -29.03 -22.28
CA PHE A 816 -32.01 -28.03 -21.63
C PHE A 816 -32.91 -28.74 -20.62
N LEU A 817 -32.85 -28.33 -19.36
CA LEU A 817 -33.65 -28.87 -18.27
C LEU A 817 -34.93 -28.05 -18.08
N ALA A 818 -35.98 -28.67 -17.58
CA ALA A 818 -37.26 -27.99 -17.31
C ALA A 818 -37.15 -26.90 -16.23
N SER A 819 -36.09 -26.91 -15.42
CA SER A 819 -35.69 -25.82 -14.50
C SER A 819 -35.15 -24.56 -15.20
N GLY A 820 -34.95 -24.60 -16.52
CA GLY A 820 -34.34 -23.51 -17.30
C GLY A 820 -32.81 -23.58 -17.41
N LYS A 821 -32.15 -24.48 -16.67
CA LYS A 821 -30.70 -24.69 -16.76
C LYS A 821 -30.32 -25.37 -18.08
N SER A 822 -29.22 -24.94 -18.69
CA SER A 822 -28.62 -25.60 -19.87
C SER A 822 -27.24 -26.17 -19.56
N ILE A 823 -26.87 -27.25 -20.26
CA ILE A 823 -25.59 -27.96 -20.14
C ILE A 823 -25.12 -28.28 -21.56
N SER A 824 -23.83 -28.11 -21.86
CA SER A 824 -23.26 -28.48 -23.17
C SER A 824 -21.85 -29.06 -23.03
N GLY A 825 -21.39 -29.79 -24.05
CA GLY A 825 -20.08 -30.44 -24.03
C GLY A 825 -19.84 -31.31 -25.26
N LYS A 826 -18.84 -32.18 -25.19
CA LYS A 826 -18.45 -33.09 -26.29
C LYS A 826 -18.51 -34.55 -25.84
N VAL A 827 -18.84 -35.45 -26.78
CA VAL A 827 -18.89 -36.90 -26.58
C VAL A 827 -18.29 -37.61 -27.80
N VAL A 828 -17.49 -38.65 -27.59
CA VAL A 828 -16.94 -39.49 -28.65
C VAL A 828 -17.77 -40.76 -28.82
N LEU A 829 -18.21 -41.03 -30.04
CA LEU A 829 -18.83 -42.30 -30.43
C LEU A 829 -17.75 -43.21 -31.04
N VAL A 830 -17.57 -44.40 -30.49
CA VAL A 830 -16.69 -45.45 -31.02
C VAL A 830 -17.48 -46.72 -31.31
N GLU A 831 -16.83 -47.72 -31.92
CA GLU A 831 -17.45 -49.01 -32.28
C GLU A 831 -18.01 -49.78 -31.07
#